data_AF-A0A660WKE8-F1
#
_entry.id   AF-A0A660WKE8-F1
#
_cell.length_a   1.000
_cell.length_b   1.000
_cell.length_c   1.000
_cell.angle_alpha   90.00
_cell.angle_beta   90.00
_cell.angle_gamma   90.00
#
_symmetry.space_group_name_H-M   'P 1'
#
loop_
_entity.id
_entity.type
_entity.pdbx_description
1 polymer ?
#
loop_
_entity_poly.entity_id
_entity_poly.type
_entity_poly.pdbx_seq_one_letter_code
_entity_poly.pdbx_strand_id
1 'polypeptide(L)'
;MRRNLFIIFALLFLFPVLSKGEISADKLLQLCKRKPHPRLFKPEEVAKLPEDEAEKLWNKKKGLLGRNLLSPEWAKKEIYSKGGFLKELALLYRKTGRKEFADKVIEGFQTIGKGGFWKHMDRRTSWGLSGYAEALDLIYDYFKNTKKDIFKKVVDKIAKKADDIYQEGLKDIYEAKYYFLALGRVGVVLAEYKSPYSSGPKDWLRAATEYLFKEHPKFHRPLDGMFNPGGLYSTGGYKGYFYNNLFSWVNQCENATGVNLIKEFPFLRRIMLNMCWEITPYGTAPEYTAMHRLSYSNWMAGVAPMLRSMIPPERYWVMWFIENLPDCRGLLWLRKEIKDWNPKPPPWTDFISEDAESIVFRESWQKKEISDYIFMRVEHYPFFSYRPMCHHDNLSFECWLHGDASIIDCGEVRGGSHGQGGGYGPITAKGHNVVMLDDGEGNIGGAVKGQIPSSAGHPRTAEWKPEIKLTFYNPAHILTSSVSEPIKFAVCGMKWEWMEKYEDFHFRKPGEGHFWWFFYEPFENFAKKMKNPVIWERTLIYPYKEYFVIVDNISPISNPVERRINTLFHLGSWRVDKGRNVVKGKLEIEGKKFAWEENPFRKEIEVVKRGNKVKWFTKNVRNQDVELTIYSVPESVISCEKYWSNVGRVEGIDHPLIRFKIKAPQMHRITVISSRFLNEPEKKFKSLNIKGGNAVKVESGNISEYIFAGPEGEKKIVKFSTDAKLGYIRIKNGKLSSLLLVGGSNFKVKGEKIIESESPVKHLTVEFLPLEYKGHFESKEHTKIKFAIDSPVKNAYYVPDVDEWTRMIEGESKEKLSLKWKKNGKFVELIIPEGKGKFVIKLRDITPPSVKSMAPKELCPGGVKKIEISLLTDEEADCYLIKGMRKIKFESKDGKKHSLSVEVESGKRYTFNYLLKDKEGNTKKIKHSFRVANNKFWDEFETDWMVSKVENVIIENGVKLVNVPSIRLIPTKDAITSPFTSYRSGSSREISVGYFNRLRTLLEFKLPSSLSPSYKQAKLILKTIKTESAGSSMVYNVYVLKEDFSEDNIKWKYEYFKEPVGKYKAEGDLKGKDVIIPLKLNLIPGKKVRLMIAPSSNNYRADHFYSRESLYPPVLELLPPVPMEGIVISKLIEIGKNDRWNKFICDVDTPSGTEVKISILGEGGETLLDNVKNGQDISTLEEKKIKLKATLISSKHGISPVLKKWEISWRKGG
;
A
#
# COMPACT_ATOMS: atom_id res chain seq x y z
N MET A 1 38.23 -15.80 42.09
CA MET A 1 37.90 -15.18 40.78
C MET A 1 37.64 -16.18 39.63
N ARG A 2 38.16 -17.43 39.65
CA ARG A 2 37.92 -18.43 38.57
C ARG A 2 36.66 -19.31 38.70
N ARG A 3 35.96 -19.30 39.85
CA ARG A 3 34.75 -20.11 40.08
C ARG A 3 33.44 -19.41 39.66
N ASN A 4 33.43 -18.07 39.57
CA ASN A 4 32.26 -17.28 39.14
C ASN A 4 32.18 -17.11 37.61
N LEU A 5 33.28 -17.35 36.87
CA LEU A 5 33.27 -17.28 35.40
C LEU A 5 32.59 -18.50 34.76
N PHE A 6 32.63 -19.66 35.40
CA PHE A 6 32.04 -20.91 34.88
C PHE A 6 30.51 -20.94 35.03
N ILE A 7 29.97 -20.29 36.06
CA ILE A 7 28.51 -20.18 36.28
C ILE A 7 27.90 -19.14 35.32
N ILE A 8 28.63 -18.08 34.96
CA ILE A 8 28.18 -17.10 33.97
C ILE A 8 28.27 -17.66 32.53
N PHE A 9 29.28 -18.47 32.21
CA PHE A 9 29.34 -19.16 30.91
C PHE A 9 28.30 -20.28 30.75
N ALA A 10 27.95 -20.99 31.83
CA ALA A 10 26.89 -22.00 31.80
C ALA A 10 25.47 -21.40 31.74
N LEU A 11 25.25 -20.23 32.34
CA LEU A 11 23.96 -19.52 32.27
C LEU A 11 23.71 -18.84 30.92
N LEU A 12 24.76 -18.51 30.16
CA LEU A 12 24.63 -17.97 28.79
C LEU A 12 24.35 -19.04 27.72
N PHE A 13 24.59 -20.32 28.01
CA PHE A 13 24.18 -21.45 27.14
C PHE A 13 22.86 -22.12 27.57
N LEU A 14 22.22 -21.63 28.64
CA LEU A 14 20.94 -22.14 29.16
C LEU A 14 19.77 -21.16 29.00
N PHE A 15 19.90 -20.15 28.14
CA PHE A 15 18.74 -19.52 27.52
C PHE A 15 18.40 -20.27 26.23
N PRO A 16 17.50 -21.28 26.26
CA PRO A 16 16.64 -21.43 25.11
C PRO A 16 15.87 -20.10 25.04
N VAL A 17 16.05 -19.38 23.94
CA VAL A 17 14.98 -18.53 23.41
C VAL A 17 13.69 -19.30 23.67
N LEU A 18 12.72 -18.67 24.35
CA LEU A 18 11.44 -19.22 24.74
C LEU A 18 10.66 -19.77 23.52
N SER A 19 11.09 -20.89 22.96
CA SER A 19 10.25 -21.80 22.22
C SER A 19 9.51 -22.58 23.29
N LYS A 20 8.29 -22.15 23.58
CA LYS A 20 7.32 -23.05 24.24
C LYS A 20 7.34 -24.34 23.42
N GLY A 21 7.69 -25.46 24.05
CA GLY A 21 7.89 -26.73 23.35
C GLY A 21 6.76 -26.99 22.36
N GLU A 22 7.13 -27.11 21.09
CA GLU A 22 6.20 -27.26 19.96
C GLU A 22 5.28 -28.47 20.18
N ILE A 23 4.01 -28.37 19.75
CA ILE A 23 3.05 -29.46 19.90
C ILE A 23 3.53 -30.76 19.21
N SER A 24 3.55 -31.89 19.93
CA SER A 24 3.89 -33.21 19.38
C SER A 24 2.66 -33.98 18.91
N ALA A 25 2.84 -34.91 17.97
CA ALA A 25 1.78 -35.81 17.50
C ALA A 25 1.14 -36.62 18.65
N ASP A 26 1.91 -37.02 19.67
CA ASP A 26 1.40 -37.71 20.86
C ASP A 26 0.39 -36.85 21.63
N LYS A 27 0.73 -35.58 21.84
CA LYS A 27 -0.14 -34.64 22.54
C LYS A 27 -1.40 -34.33 21.73
N LEU A 28 -1.29 -34.17 20.41
CA LEU A 28 -2.45 -34.01 19.52
C LEU A 28 -3.38 -35.23 19.59
N LEU A 29 -2.83 -36.45 19.55
CA LEU A 29 -3.62 -37.67 19.64
C LEU A 29 -4.37 -37.77 20.97
N GLN A 30 -3.72 -37.43 22.09
CA GLN A 30 -4.37 -37.40 23.40
C GLN A 30 -5.51 -36.38 23.45
N LEU A 31 -5.35 -35.19 22.87
CA LEU A 31 -6.39 -34.18 22.80
C LEU A 31 -7.58 -34.66 21.95
N CYS A 32 -7.32 -35.32 20.81
CA CYS A 32 -8.37 -35.89 19.97
C CYS A 32 -9.21 -36.93 20.72
N LYS A 33 -8.56 -37.83 21.48
CA LYS A 33 -9.24 -38.88 22.27
C LYS A 33 -10.19 -38.32 23.33
N ARG A 34 -9.94 -37.12 23.84
CA ARG A 34 -10.80 -36.47 24.85
C ARG A 34 -12.06 -35.84 24.25
N LYS A 35 -12.10 -35.62 22.93
CA LYS A 35 -13.21 -34.96 22.26
C LYS A 35 -14.21 -35.99 21.69
N PRO A 36 -15.52 -35.85 21.94
CA PRO A 36 -16.53 -36.70 21.31
C PRO A 36 -16.71 -36.37 19.82
N HIS A 37 -17.35 -37.28 19.07
CA HIS A 37 -17.71 -37.05 17.68
C HIS A 37 -18.94 -36.13 17.55
N PRO A 38 -19.05 -35.31 16.48
CA PRO A 38 -18.02 -35.05 15.47
C PRO A 38 -16.85 -34.24 16.04
N ARG A 39 -15.61 -34.68 15.74
CA ARG A 39 -14.38 -34.07 16.21
C ARG A 39 -13.90 -32.94 15.30
N LEU A 40 -14.05 -33.09 13.98
CA LEU A 40 -13.53 -32.18 12.96
C LEU A 40 -14.33 -30.87 12.86
N PHE A 41 -15.60 -30.88 13.30
CA PHE A 41 -16.53 -29.76 13.19
C PHE A 41 -16.96 -29.26 14.57
N LYS A 42 -17.21 -27.95 14.73
CA LYS A 42 -17.90 -27.43 15.93
C LYS A 42 -19.42 -27.64 15.82
N PRO A 43 -20.13 -27.89 16.93
CA PRO A 43 -21.59 -27.97 16.93
C PRO A 43 -22.28 -26.76 16.27
N GLU A 44 -21.75 -25.57 16.53
CA GLU A 44 -22.22 -24.31 15.95
C GLU A 44 -21.99 -24.21 14.43
N GLU A 45 -20.90 -24.77 13.90
CA GLU A 45 -20.62 -24.75 12.44
C GLU A 45 -21.62 -25.62 11.68
N VAL A 46 -22.04 -26.72 12.29
CA VAL A 46 -23.06 -27.63 11.76
C VAL A 46 -24.46 -27.04 11.91
N ALA A 47 -24.71 -26.26 12.97
CA ALA A 47 -25.98 -25.57 13.22
C ALA A 47 -26.20 -24.32 12.35
N LYS A 48 -25.13 -23.65 11.90
CA LYS A 48 -25.18 -22.34 11.21
C LYS A 48 -25.53 -22.37 9.71
N LEU A 49 -25.73 -23.53 9.08
CA LEU A 49 -26.28 -23.58 7.71
C LEU A 49 -27.66 -22.89 7.71
N PRO A 50 -27.83 -21.75 7.01
CA PRO A 50 -29.13 -21.08 6.92
C PRO A 50 -30.19 -22.04 6.39
N GLU A 51 -31.43 -21.94 6.85
CA GLU A 51 -32.51 -22.84 6.41
C GLU A 51 -32.68 -22.83 4.88
N ASP A 52 -32.50 -21.67 4.23
CA ASP A 52 -32.58 -21.55 2.77
C ASP A 52 -31.39 -22.20 2.04
N GLU A 53 -30.19 -22.20 2.63
CA GLU A 53 -29.04 -22.94 2.08
C GLU A 53 -29.16 -24.44 2.31
N ALA A 54 -29.67 -24.85 3.48
CA ALA A 54 -30.01 -26.24 3.75
C ALA A 54 -31.11 -26.72 2.79
N GLU A 55 -32.08 -25.87 2.47
CA GLU A 55 -33.15 -26.13 1.50
C GLU A 55 -32.64 -26.13 0.05
N LYS A 56 -31.69 -25.24 -0.32
CA LYS A 56 -31.00 -25.29 -1.62
C LYS A 56 -30.16 -26.56 -1.77
N LEU A 57 -29.40 -26.92 -0.73
CA LEU A 57 -28.61 -28.15 -0.71
C LEU A 57 -29.52 -29.38 -0.78
N TRP A 58 -30.62 -29.37 -0.03
CA TRP A 58 -31.70 -30.35 -0.11
C TRP A 58 -32.26 -30.43 -1.53
N ASN A 59 -32.68 -29.33 -2.15
CA ASN A 59 -33.25 -29.32 -3.49
C ASN A 59 -32.25 -29.79 -4.55
N LYS A 60 -30.96 -29.46 -4.40
CA LYS A 60 -29.88 -29.92 -5.28
C LYS A 60 -29.56 -31.42 -5.11
N LYS A 61 -29.83 -32.00 -3.93
CA LYS A 61 -29.33 -33.33 -3.54
C LYS A 61 -30.41 -34.34 -3.17
N LYS A 62 -31.69 -33.97 -3.09
CA LYS A 62 -32.82 -34.88 -2.83
C LYS A 62 -32.87 -36.02 -3.85
N GLY A 63 -32.45 -35.77 -5.09
CA GLY A 63 -32.31 -36.81 -6.12
C GLY A 63 -31.26 -37.87 -5.79
N LEU A 64 -30.34 -37.65 -4.83
CA LEU A 64 -29.42 -38.69 -4.32
C LEU A 64 -30.10 -39.67 -3.37
N LEU A 65 -31.17 -39.26 -2.66
CA LEU A 65 -31.92 -40.17 -1.78
C LEU A 65 -32.61 -41.28 -2.58
N GLY A 66 -33.17 -40.93 -3.75
CA GLY A 66 -33.82 -41.86 -4.67
C GLY A 66 -32.86 -42.70 -5.54
N ARG A 67 -31.55 -42.45 -5.51
CA ARG A 67 -30.57 -43.25 -6.28
C ARG A 67 -30.10 -44.45 -5.49
N ASN A 68 -30.04 -45.62 -6.11
CA ASN A 68 -29.37 -46.79 -5.54
C ASN A 68 -27.83 -46.59 -5.57
N LEU A 69 -27.22 -46.33 -4.41
CA LEU A 69 -25.77 -46.17 -4.26
C LEU A 69 -25.03 -47.51 -4.21
N LEU A 70 -25.74 -48.64 -4.22
CA LEU A 70 -25.13 -49.97 -4.40
C LEU A 70 -25.01 -50.36 -5.88
N SER A 71 -25.57 -49.55 -6.80
CA SER A 71 -25.57 -49.86 -8.22
C SER A 71 -24.16 -49.97 -8.81
N PRO A 72 -23.95 -50.79 -9.85
CA PRO A 72 -22.68 -50.86 -10.58
C PRO A 72 -22.23 -49.49 -11.11
N GLU A 73 -23.18 -48.65 -11.54
CA GLU A 73 -22.93 -47.28 -12.02
C GLU A 73 -22.37 -46.38 -10.92
N TRP A 74 -22.96 -46.42 -9.72
CA TRP A 74 -22.40 -45.70 -8.57
C TRP A 74 -21.03 -46.27 -8.20
N ALA A 75 -20.90 -47.60 -8.16
CA ALA A 75 -19.64 -48.26 -7.86
C ALA A 75 -18.50 -47.82 -8.79
N LYS A 76 -18.79 -47.51 -10.07
CA LYS A 76 -17.81 -47.01 -11.06
C LYS A 76 -17.41 -45.52 -10.87
N LYS A 77 -18.19 -44.71 -10.14
CA LYS A 77 -17.86 -43.29 -9.92
C LYS A 77 -16.51 -43.08 -9.23
N GLU A 78 -15.88 -41.95 -9.54
CA GLU A 78 -14.60 -41.56 -8.98
C GLU A 78 -14.68 -41.33 -7.45
N ILE A 79 -13.62 -41.70 -6.74
CA ILE A 79 -13.57 -41.72 -5.28
C ILE A 79 -13.82 -40.35 -4.65
N TYR A 80 -13.26 -39.26 -5.22
CA TYR A 80 -13.43 -37.91 -4.70
C TYR A 80 -14.88 -37.43 -4.81
N SER A 81 -15.57 -37.80 -5.90
CA SER A 81 -16.99 -37.49 -6.07
C SER A 81 -17.83 -38.20 -5.01
N LYS A 82 -17.57 -39.49 -4.76
CA LYS A 82 -18.27 -40.25 -3.71
C LYS A 82 -18.06 -39.65 -2.32
N GLY A 83 -16.81 -39.42 -1.93
CA GLY A 83 -16.48 -38.83 -0.62
C GLY A 83 -17.15 -37.46 -0.42
N GLY A 84 -17.12 -36.59 -1.44
CA GLY A 84 -17.82 -35.30 -1.41
C GLY A 84 -19.34 -35.43 -1.25
N PHE A 85 -19.98 -36.34 -2.01
CA PHE A 85 -21.43 -36.57 -1.89
C PHE A 85 -21.82 -37.12 -0.52
N LEU A 86 -21.06 -38.05 0.04
CA LEU A 86 -21.36 -38.61 1.37
C LEU A 86 -21.19 -37.57 2.48
N LYS A 87 -20.18 -36.71 2.39
CA LYS A 87 -20.01 -35.58 3.31
C LYS A 87 -21.22 -34.64 3.28
N GLU A 88 -21.70 -34.26 2.10
CA GLU A 88 -22.88 -33.38 1.97
C GLU A 88 -24.14 -34.00 2.59
N LEU A 89 -24.38 -35.31 2.39
CA LEU A 89 -25.50 -36.02 3.02
C LEU A 89 -25.35 -36.12 4.54
N ALA A 90 -24.13 -36.35 5.03
CA ALA A 90 -23.85 -36.39 6.46
C ALA A 90 -24.06 -35.01 7.14
N LEU A 91 -23.75 -33.91 6.45
CA LEU A 91 -24.08 -32.56 6.89
C LEU A 91 -25.60 -32.34 6.97
N LEU A 92 -26.36 -32.82 5.97
CA LEU A 92 -27.83 -32.76 5.99
C LEU A 92 -28.42 -33.58 7.16
N TYR A 93 -27.88 -34.77 7.45
CA TYR A 93 -28.26 -35.53 8.65
C TYR A 93 -28.06 -34.69 9.91
N ARG A 94 -26.88 -34.09 10.07
CA ARG A 94 -26.58 -33.35 11.30
C ARG A 94 -27.37 -32.05 11.45
N LYS A 95 -27.77 -31.42 10.35
CA LYS A 95 -28.61 -30.22 10.36
C LYS A 95 -30.09 -30.54 10.62
N THR A 96 -30.60 -31.63 10.05
CA THR A 96 -32.04 -31.94 10.06
C THR A 96 -32.46 -32.99 11.07
N GLY A 97 -31.52 -33.81 11.58
CA GLY A 97 -31.81 -34.99 12.39
C GLY A 97 -32.45 -36.16 11.63
N ARG A 98 -32.72 -36.03 10.32
CA ARG A 98 -33.42 -37.05 9.53
C ARG A 98 -32.53 -38.25 9.26
N LYS A 99 -32.88 -39.40 9.85
CA LYS A 99 -32.11 -40.66 9.79
C LYS A 99 -31.89 -41.17 8.37
N GLU A 100 -32.82 -40.93 7.45
CA GLU A 100 -32.72 -41.33 6.04
C GLU A 100 -31.41 -40.87 5.36
N PHE A 101 -30.88 -39.71 5.75
CA PHE A 101 -29.61 -39.22 5.21
C PHE A 101 -28.43 -40.02 5.76
N ALA A 102 -28.42 -40.32 7.06
CA ALA A 102 -27.38 -41.14 7.66
C ALA A 102 -27.42 -42.57 7.11
N ASP A 103 -28.62 -43.14 6.94
CA ASP A 103 -28.80 -44.46 6.32
C ASP A 103 -28.29 -44.45 4.87
N LYS A 104 -28.53 -43.37 4.12
CA LYS A 104 -28.01 -43.21 2.76
C LYS A 104 -26.48 -43.09 2.72
N VAL A 105 -25.89 -42.41 3.70
CA VAL A 105 -24.43 -42.37 3.85
C VAL A 105 -23.88 -43.77 4.13
N ILE A 106 -24.54 -44.55 4.99
CA ILE A 106 -24.18 -45.94 5.28
C ILE A 106 -24.25 -46.82 4.02
N GLU A 107 -25.31 -46.69 3.21
CA GLU A 107 -25.44 -47.37 1.91
C GLU A 107 -24.25 -47.03 0.99
N GLY A 108 -23.90 -45.75 0.89
CA GLY A 108 -22.74 -45.30 0.12
C GLY A 108 -21.43 -45.92 0.61
N PHE A 109 -21.21 -45.99 1.93
CA PHE A 109 -20.03 -46.60 2.54
C PHE A 109 -19.87 -48.08 2.21
N GLN A 110 -20.95 -48.83 1.92
CA GLN A 110 -20.83 -50.24 1.52
C GLN A 110 -20.13 -50.41 0.15
N THR A 111 -20.06 -49.35 -0.66
CA THR A 111 -19.29 -49.34 -1.92
C THR A 111 -17.85 -48.87 -1.79
N ILE A 112 -17.39 -48.58 -0.56
CA ILE A 112 -16.01 -48.19 -0.31
C ILE A 112 -15.06 -49.32 -0.73
N GLY A 113 -14.02 -48.97 -1.49
CA GLY A 113 -13.16 -49.92 -2.18
C GLY A 113 -13.49 -50.16 -3.66
N LYS A 114 -14.62 -49.66 -4.17
CA LYS A 114 -15.04 -49.83 -5.57
C LYS A 114 -14.87 -48.53 -6.38
N GLY A 115 -14.38 -48.61 -7.62
CA GLY A 115 -14.23 -47.50 -8.57
C GLY A 115 -12.80 -47.28 -9.08
N GLY A 116 -12.65 -46.51 -10.17
CA GLY A 116 -11.39 -46.38 -10.93
C GLY A 116 -10.18 -45.87 -10.14
N PHE A 117 -10.37 -44.98 -9.17
CA PHE A 117 -9.28 -44.33 -8.42
C PHE A 117 -9.07 -44.90 -7.00
N TRP A 118 -9.75 -45.95 -6.57
CA TRP A 118 -9.42 -46.59 -5.29
C TRP A 118 -8.13 -47.44 -5.39
N LYS A 119 -7.86 -47.96 -6.59
CA LYS A 119 -6.68 -48.79 -6.92
C LYS A 119 -5.49 -47.96 -7.40
N HIS A 120 -5.72 -46.79 -8.02
CA HIS A 120 -4.66 -45.85 -8.42
C HIS A 120 -4.45 -44.81 -7.31
N MET A 121 -3.20 -44.58 -6.88
CA MET A 121 -2.87 -43.62 -5.83
C MET A 121 -2.43 -42.28 -6.45
N ASP A 122 -3.26 -41.26 -6.31
CA ASP A 122 -2.92 -39.85 -6.61
C ASP A 122 -3.74 -38.90 -5.68
N ARG A 123 -3.53 -37.58 -5.77
CA ARG A 123 -4.27 -36.58 -4.97
C ARG A 123 -5.80 -36.77 -4.90
N ARG A 124 -6.44 -37.30 -5.94
CA ARG A 124 -7.90 -37.52 -5.97
C ARG A 124 -8.32 -38.57 -4.94
N THR A 125 -7.46 -39.55 -4.68
CA THR A 125 -7.64 -40.55 -3.63
C THR A 125 -7.69 -39.88 -2.26
N SER A 126 -6.82 -38.91 -2.01
CA SER A 126 -6.77 -38.16 -0.75
C SER A 126 -7.94 -37.19 -0.58
N TRP A 127 -8.40 -36.55 -1.65
CA TRP A 127 -9.63 -35.75 -1.63
C TRP A 127 -10.84 -36.60 -1.28
N GLY A 128 -10.95 -37.80 -1.87
CA GLY A 128 -12.01 -38.76 -1.53
C GLY A 128 -11.92 -39.27 -0.10
N LEU A 129 -10.72 -39.65 0.36
CA LEU A 129 -10.50 -40.12 1.73
C LEU A 129 -10.82 -39.05 2.77
N SER A 130 -10.48 -37.78 2.49
CA SER A 130 -10.86 -36.64 3.33
C SER A 130 -12.38 -36.53 3.45
N GLY A 131 -13.11 -36.62 2.33
CA GLY A 131 -14.58 -36.60 2.34
C GLY A 131 -15.20 -37.78 3.09
N TYR A 132 -14.63 -38.98 2.96
CA TYR A 132 -15.09 -40.15 3.75
C TYR A 132 -14.84 -39.99 5.24
N ALA A 133 -13.67 -39.47 5.66
CA ALA A 133 -13.36 -39.23 7.06
C ALA A 133 -14.33 -38.20 7.66
N GLU A 134 -14.60 -37.10 6.94
CA GLU A 134 -15.55 -36.07 7.35
C GLU A 134 -16.98 -36.60 7.44
N ALA A 135 -17.43 -37.41 6.46
CA ALA A 135 -18.75 -38.02 6.49
C ALA A 135 -18.89 -38.99 7.68
N LEU A 136 -17.87 -39.81 7.94
CA LEU A 136 -17.84 -40.76 9.06
C LEU A 136 -17.90 -40.02 10.39
N ASP A 137 -17.12 -38.95 10.57
CA ASP A 137 -17.10 -38.14 11.79
C ASP A 137 -18.50 -37.59 12.13
N LEU A 138 -19.20 -37.08 11.12
CA LEU A 138 -20.53 -36.50 11.27
C LEU A 138 -21.59 -37.53 11.67
N ILE A 139 -21.51 -38.77 11.17
CA ILE A 139 -22.49 -39.82 11.50
C ILE A 139 -21.98 -40.85 12.52
N TYR A 140 -20.82 -40.62 13.13
CA TYR A 140 -20.04 -41.65 13.83
C TYR A 140 -20.87 -42.45 14.84
N ASP A 141 -21.50 -41.76 15.80
CA ASP A 141 -22.26 -42.40 16.88
C ASP A 141 -23.48 -43.14 16.34
N TYR A 142 -24.19 -42.55 15.38
CA TYR A 142 -25.34 -43.18 14.74
C TYR A 142 -24.93 -44.47 14.02
N PHE A 143 -23.86 -44.42 13.23
CA PHE A 143 -23.39 -45.55 12.44
C PHE A 143 -22.86 -46.68 13.33
N LYS A 144 -22.04 -46.34 14.34
CA LYS A 144 -21.48 -47.28 15.32
C LYS A 144 -22.57 -48.03 16.08
N ASN A 145 -23.65 -47.34 16.43
CA ASN A 145 -24.75 -47.90 17.23
C ASN A 145 -25.78 -48.67 16.39
N THR A 146 -26.04 -48.26 15.15
CA THR A 146 -27.10 -48.85 14.31
C THR A 146 -26.62 -49.99 13.41
N LYS A 147 -25.37 -49.97 12.96
CA LYS A 147 -24.82 -50.95 11.99
C LYS A 147 -23.38 -51.34 12.35
N LYS A 148 -23.18 -51.85 13.57
CA LYS A 148 -21.87 -52.16 14.18
C LYS A 148 -20.90 -52.94 13.29
N ASP A 149 -21.34 -53.99 12.60
CA ASP A 149 -20.46 -54.82 11.76
C ASP A 149 -20.04 -54.12 10.48
N ILE A 150 -20.95 -53.36 9.87
CA ILE A 150 -20.66 -52.55 8.68
C ILE A 150 -19.70 -51.41 9.09
N PHE A 151 -19.96 -50.77 10.22
CA PHE A 151 -19.11 -49.71 10.77
C PHE A 151 -17.66 -50.19 10.96
N LYS A 152 -17.43 -51.34 11.60
CA LYS A 152 -16.08 -51.92 11.77
C LYS A 152 -15.38 -52.15 10.43
N LYS A 153 -16.08 -52.73 9.44
CA LYS A 153 -15.53 -52.99 8.09
C LYS A 153 -15.18 -51.70 7.36
N VAL A 154 -15.98 -50.64 7.51
CA VAL A 154 -15.73 -49.34 6.87
C VAL A 154 -14.55 -48.63 7.51
N VAL A 155 -14.48 -48.61 8.85
CA VAL A 155 -13.35 -48.04 9.60
C VAL A 155 -12.04 -48.72 9.22
N ASP A 156 -12.02 -50.06 9.18
CA ASP A 156 -10.84 -50.82 8.78
C ASP A 156 -10.40 -50.52 7.34
N LYS A 157 -11.35 -50.42 6.38
CA LYS A 157 -11.04 -50.03 4.99
C LYS A 157 -10.49 -48.60 4.87
N ILE A 158 -11.01 -47.66 5.65
CA ILE A 158 -10.48 -46.28 5.70
C ILE A 158 -9.07 -46.29 6.29
N ALA A 159 -8.86 -47.02 7.39
CA ALA A 159 -7.56 -47.15 8.04
C ALA A 159 -6.51 -47.82 7.12
N LYS A 160 -6.89 -48.87 6.40
CA LYS A 160 -6.02 -49.50 5.40
C LYS A 160 -5.61 -48.51 4.32
N LYS A 161 -6.58 -47.76 3.78
CA LYS A 161 -6.27 -46.78 2.73
C LYS A 161 -5.41 -45.63 3.26
N ALA A 162 -5.58 -45.24 4.53
CA ALA A 162 -4.70 -44.29 5.20
C ALA A 162 -3.27 -44.84 5.31
N ASP A 163 -3.09 -46.11 5.70
CA ASP A 163 -1.78 -46.75 5.69
C ASP A 163 -1.15 -46.78 4.30
N ASP A 164 -1.91 -47.17 3.26
CA ASP A 164 -1.43 -47.19 1.88
C ASP A 164 -0.89 -45.80 1.45
N ILE A 165 -1.63 -44.71 1.69
CA ILE A 165 -1.19 -43.35 1.29
C ILE A 165 -0.13 -42.75 2.22
N TYR A 166 -0.02 -43.21 3.47
CA TYR A 166 1.09 -42.85 4.36
C TYR A 166 2.41 -43.36 3.79
N GLN A 167 2.45 -44.65 3.43
CA GLN A 167 3.63 -45.27 2.84
C GLN A 167 3.98 -44.63 1.48
N GLU A 168 2.99 -44.29 0.66
CA GLU A 168 3.23 -43.60 -0.60
C GLU A 168 3.74 -42.17 -0.40
N GLY A 169 3.18 -41.42 0.56
CA GLY A 169 3.61 -40.06 0.85
C GLY A 169 5.07 -39.99 1.31
N LEU A 170 5.55 -41.01 2.03
CA LEU A 170 6.97 -41.09 2.39
C LEU A 170 7.90 -41.28 1.18
N LYS A 171 7.37 -41.75 0.04
CA LYS A 171 8.12 -41.99 -1.20
C LYS A 171 8.02 -40.83 -2.19
N ASP A 172 6.86 -40.18 -2.28
CA ASP A 172 6.56 -39.08 -3.21
C ASP A 172 6.20 -37.79 -2.47
N ILE A 173 7.18 -36.89 -2.33
CA ILE A 173 7.01 -35.57 -1.70
C ILE A 173 5.98 -34.68 -2.40
N TYR A 174 5.82 -34.82 -3.72
CA TYR A 174 4.94 -33.95 -4.48
C TYR A 174 3.46 -34.23 -4.18
N GLU A 175 3.10 -35.50 -4.05
CA GLU A 175 1.75 -35.92 -3.66
C GLU A 175 1.56 -35.98 -2.12
N ALA A 176 2.65 -36.10 -1.34
CA ALA A 176 2.64 -36.15 0.12
C ALA A 176 1.81 -35.04 0.78
N LYS A 177 1.88 -33.81 0.25
CA LYS A 177 1.09 -32.68 0.77
C LYS A 177 -0.42 -32.94 0.74
N TYR A 178 -0.93 -33.66 -0.25
CA TYR A 178 -2.35 -34.03 -0.31
C TYR A 178 -2.64 -35.21 0.60
N TYR A 179 -1.71 -36.17 0.65
CA TYR A 179 -1.86 -37.41 1.39
C TYR A 179 -1.89 -37.13 2.89
N PHE A 180 -0.90 -36.41 3.39
CA PHE A 180 -0.72 -36.11 4.80
C PHE A 180 -1.85 -35.22 5.35
N LEU A 181 -2.41 -34.30 4.56
CA LEU A 181 -3.62 -33.57 4.97
C LEU A 181 -4.85 -34.47 5.13
N ALA A 182 -5.00 -35.49 4.29
CA ALA A 182 -6.08 -36.48 4.44
C ALA A 182 -5.84 -37.38 5.66
N LEU A 183 -4.58 -37.79 5.88
CA LEU A 183 -4.15 -38.56 7.05
C LEU A 183 -4.45 -37.83 8.35
N GLY A 184 -4.24 -36.52 8.42
CA GLY A 184 -4.60 -35.73 9.60
C GLY A 184 -6.07 -35.90 9.98
N ARG A 185 -6.97 -35.80 8.99
CA ARG A 185 -8.42 -36.00 9.20
C ARG A 185 -8.73 -37.42 9.68
N VAL A 186 -8.13 -38.43 9.04
CA VAL A 186 -8.33 -39.83 9.45
C VAL A 186 -7.79 -40.07 10.86
N GLY A 187 -6.62 -39.53 11.19
CA GLY A 187 -5.99 -39.64 12.52
C GLY A 187 -6.83 -39.01 13.63
N VAL A 188 -7.49 -37.89 13.37
CA VAL A 188 -8.46 -37.28 14.30
C VAL A 188 -9.69 -38.17 14.48
N VAL A 189 -10.31 -38.60 13.38
CA VAL A 189 -11.57 -39.38 13.42
C VAL A 189 -11.34 -40.76 14.02
N LEU A 190 -10.19 -41.37 13.74
CA LEU A 190 -9.83 -42.70 14.22
C LEU A 190 -8.84 -42.65 15.39
N ALA A 191 -8.83 -41.59 16.21
CA ALA A 191 -7.85 -41.41 17.29
C ALA A 191 -7.76 -42.58 18.28
N GLU A 192 -8.83 -43.36 18.42
CA GLU A 192 -8.91 -44.53 19.32
C GLU A 192 -8.67 -45.87 18.59
N TYR A 193 -8.53 -45.86 17.27
CA TYR A 193 -8.34 -47.05 16.46
C TYR A 193 -6.96 -47.68 16.73
N LYS A 194 -6.96 -48.97 17.03
CA LYS A 194 -5.75 -49.78 17.14
C LYS A 194 -5.44 -50.34 15.76
N SER A 195 -4.51 -49.69 15.05
CA SER A 195 -4.16 -50.08 13.69
C SER A 195 -3.46 -51.44 13.66
N PRO A 196 -3.91 -52.40 12.85
CA PRO A 196 -3.16 -53.62 12.55
C PRO A 196 -2.16 -53.43 11.41
N TYR A 197 -2.07 -52.23 10.84
CA TYR A 197 -1.23 -51.90 9.69
C TYR A 197 0.10 -51.27 10.13
N SER A 198 0.97 -50.93 9.16
CA SER A 198 2.32 -50.41 9.42
C SER A 198 2.35 -49.02 10.08
N SER A 199 1.25 -48.28 9.98
CA SER A 199 1.06 -46.95 10.55
C SER A 199 -0.31 -46.83 11.21
N GLY A 200 -0.45 -45.89 12.14
CA GLY A 200 -1.71 -45.61 12.81
C GLY A 200 -1.97 -44.12 13.07
N PRO A 201 -3.00 -43.79 13.86
CA PRO A 201 -3.43 -42.41 14.10
C PRO A 201 -2.32 -41.46 14.57
N LYS A 202 -1.36 -41.96 15.37
CA LYS A 202 -0.19 -41.18 15.80
C LYS A 202 0.67 -40.77 14.61
N ASP A 203 1.03 -41.72 13.75
CA ASP A 203 1.91 -41.49 12.59
C ASP A 203 1.21 -40.61 11.55
N TRP A 204 -0.10 -40.80 11.38
CA TRP A 204 -0.92 -39.99 10.48
C TRP A 204 -1.00 -38.53 10.93
N LEU A 205 -1.15 -38.29 12.24
CA LEU A 205 -1.10 -36.93 12.81
C LEU A 205 0.29 -36.32 12.70
N ARG A 206 1.35 -37.10 12.96
CA ARG A 206 2.75 -36.67 12.77
C ARG A 206 3.01 -36.26 11.33
N ALA A 207 2.54 -37.06 10.37
CA ALA A 207 2.67 -36.74 8.96
C ALA A 207 1.95 -35.42 8.62
N ALA A 208 0.73 -35.23 9.14
CA ALA A 208 -0.11 -34.06 8.88
C ALA A 208 0.36 -32.76 9.56
N THR A 209 1.39 -32.80 10.41
CA THR A 209 1.93 -31.64 11.12
C THR A 209 3.44 -31.53 10.99
N GLU A 210 4.20 -32.40 11.66
CA GLU A 210 5.66 -32.35 11.72
C GLU A 210 6.28 -32.57 10.32
N TYR A 211 5.85 -33.59 9.58
CA TYR A 211 6.41 -33.86 8.26
C TYR A 211 6.02 -32.81 7.22
N LEU A 212 4.82 -32.24 7.32
CA LEU A 212 4.37 -31.19 6.41
C LEU A 212 5.01 -29.83 6.71
N PHE A 213 5.13 -29.42 7.98
CA PHE A 213 5.46 -28.04 8.31
C PHE A 213 6.86 -27.82 8.86
N LYS A 214 7.54 -28.90 9.29
CA LYS A 214 8.95 -28.84 9.69
C LYS A 214 9.80 -29.44 8.60
N GLU A 215 9.66 -30.75 8.38
CA GLU A 215 10.61 -31.49 7.56
C GLU A 215 10.09 -32.88 7.18
N HIS A 216 10.03 -33.17 5.88
CA HIS A 216 9.70 -34.49 5.38
C HIS A 216 10.85 -35.48 5.67
N PRO A 217 10.59 -36.68 6.24
CA PRO A 217 11.61 -37.58 6.78
C PRO A 217 12.62 -38.11 5.74
N LYS A 218 12.24 -38.17 4.47
CA LYS A 218 13.12 -38.61 3.36
C LYS A 218 13.79 -37.46 2.58
N PHE A 219 13.15 -36.29 2.52
CA PHE A 219 13.52 -35.23 1.58
C PHE A 219 14.04 -33.98 2.29
N HIS A 220 13.98 -33.95 3.62
CA HIS A 220 14.56 -32.91 4.46
C HIS A 220 14.05 -31.50 4.13
N ARG A 221 12.77 -31.40 3.74
CA ARG A 221 12.09 -30.13 3.42
C ARG A 221 10.62 -30.14 3.86
N PRO A 222 10.04 -28.99 4.22
CA PRO A 222 8.62 -28.89 4.50
C PRO A 222 7.78 -28.94 3.21
N LEU A 223 6.54 -29.39 3.34
CA LEU A 223 5.55 -29.57 2.27
C LEU A 223 6.12 -30.35 1.08
N ASP A 224 5.88 -29.88 -0.14
CA ASP A 224 6.31 -30.48 -1.41
C ASP A 224 7.68 -30.00 -1.87
N GLY A 225 8.39 -29.21 -1.06
CA GLY A 225 9.61 -28.53 -1.47
C GLY A 225 9.42 -27.53 -2.62
N MET A 226 8.19 -27.11 -2.93
CA MET A 226 7.86 -26.04 -3.89
C MET A 226 7.65 -24.68 -3.22
N PHE A 227 7.50 -24.67 -1.89
CA PHE A 227 7.61 -23.47 -1.08
C PHE A 227 9.07 -23.24 -0.71
N ASN A 228 9.56 -22.01 -0.88
CA ASN A 228 10.82 -21.63 -0.26
C ASN A 228 10.62 -21.38 1.25
N PRO A 229 11.70 -21.32 2.06
CA PRO A 229 11.62 -21.10 3.50
C PRO A 229 10.85 -19.83 3.92
N GLY A 230 10.74 -18.84 3.03
CA GLY A 230 9.96 -17.61 3.19
C GLY A 230 8.48 -17.77 2.85
N GLY A 231 8.01 -18.96 2.47
CA GLY A 231 6.60 -19.26 2.25
C GLY A 231 6.03 -18.82 0.89
N LEU A 232 6.88 -18.42 -0.06
CA LEU A 232 6.46 -18.19 -1.44
C LEU A 232 6.34 -19.52 -2.19
N TYR A 233 5.27 -19.68 -2.97
CA TYR A 233 5.11 -20.84 -3.82
C TYR A 233 5.72 -20.60 -5.21
N SER A 234 6.79 -21.32 -5.53
CA SER A 234 7.55 -21.07 -6.76
C SER A 234 6.83 -21.51 -8.03
N THR A 235 5.83 -22.38 -7.95
CA THR A 235 5.00 -22.75 -9.12
C THR A 235 3.86 -21.74 -9.40
N GLY A 236 3.81 -20.61 -8.68
CA GLY A 236 2.83 -19.56 -8.92
C GLY A 236 1.40 -20.01 -8.64
N GLY A 237 0.54 -20.02 -9.67
CA GLY A 237 -0.92 -20.13 -9.51
C GLY A 237 -1.42 -21.49 -9.03
N TYR A 238 -0.58 -22.52 -9.09
CA TYR A 238 -0.92 -23.88 -8.67
C TYR A 238 -1.08 -24.01 -7.14
N LYS A 239 -0.67 -23.00 -6.34
CA LYS A 239 -0.89 -22.98 -4.87
C LYS A 239 -2.37 -23.14 -4.50
N GLY A 240 -3.28 -22.67 -5.36
CA GLY A 240 -4.73 -22.78 -5.15
C GLY A 240 -5.27 -24.21 -5.04
N TYR A 241 -4.64 -25.21 -5.66
CA TYR A 241 -5.07 -26.62 -5.55
C TYR A 241 -4.91 -27.21 -4.16
N PHE A 242 -3.95 -26.68 -3.40
CA PHE A 242 -3.55 -27.20 -2.09
C PHE A 242 -4.19 -26.42 -0.94
N TYR A 243 -4.27 -25.09 -1.06
CA TYR A 243 -4.69 -24.22 0.03
C TYR A 243 -6.07 -24.51 0.61
N ASN A 244 -7.06 -24.86 -0.22
CA ASN A 244 -8.39 -25.20 0.29
C ASN A 244 -8.35 -26.38 1.28
N ASN A 245 -7.59 -27.43 0.96
CA ASN A 245 -7.44 -28.59 1.84
C ASN A 245 -6.57 -28.28 3.06
N LEU A 246 -5.51 -27.47 2.88
CA LEU A 246 -4.62 -27.02 3.96
C LEU A 246 -5.40 -26.22 5.01
N PHE A 247 -6.07 -25.15 4.59
CA PHE A 247 -6.77 -24.26 5.52
C PHE A 247 -7.97 -24.96 6.19
N SER A 248 -8.65 -25.85 5.47
CA SER A 248 -9.64 -26.73 6.07
C SER A 248 -9.03 -27.64 7.14
N TRP A 249 -7.85 -28.21 6.90
CA TRP A 249 -7.17 -29.06 7.89
C TRP A 249 -6.75 -28.27 9.13
N VAL A 250 -6.16 -27.09 8.94
CA VAL A 250 -5.74 -26.21 10.05
C VAL A 250 -6.91 -25.91 10.99
N ASN A 251 -8.05 -25.49 10.43
CA ASN A 251 -9.26 -25.23 11.21
C ASN A 251 -9.83 -26.51 11.86
N GLN A 252 -9.83 -27.64 11.16
CA GLN A 252 -10.33 -28.92 11.69
C GLN A 252 -9.45 -29.48 12.82
N CYS A 253 -8.13 -29.32 12.72
CA CYS A 253 -7.20 -29.70 13.77
C CYS A 253 -7.40 -28.82 15.01
N GLU A 254 -7.54 -27.51 14.82
CA GLU A 254 -7.86 -26.56 15.90
C GLU A 254 -9.22 -26.90 16.54
N ASN A 255 -10.23 -27.24 15.75
CA ASN A 255 -11.51 -27.73 16.27
C ASN A 255 -11.31 -29.00 17.11
N ALA A 256 -10.57 -29.99 16.62
CA ALA A 256 -10.42 -31.28 17.26
C ALA A 256 -9.57 -31.25 18.54
N THR A 257 -8.61 -30.32 18.63
CA THR A 257 -7.57 -30.33 19.67
C THR A 257 -7.50 -29.05 20.50
N GLY A 258 -8.07 -27.94 20.03
CA GLY A 258 -7.85 -26.60 20.58
C GLY A 258 -6.47 -26.00 20.23
N VAL A 259 -5.66 -26.70 19.44
CA VAL A 259 -4.32 -26.25 19.06
C VAL A 259 -4.36 -25.50 17.74
N ASN A 260 -3.89 -24.26 17.76
CA ASN A 260 -3.78 -23.44 16.56
C ASN A 260 -2.44 -23.71 15.85
N LEU A 261 -2.49 -24.47 14.75
CA LEU A 261 -1.26 -24.86 14.02
C LEU A 261 -0.47 -23.67 13.45
N ILE A 262 -1.11 -22.53 13.18
CA ILE A 262 -0.41 -21.35 12.62
C ILE A 262 0.51 -20.73 13.66
N LYS A 263 0.10 -20.78 14.93
CA LYS A 263 0.92 -20.34 16.06
C LYS A 263 2.07 -21.30 16.36
N GLU A 264 1.83 -22.60 16.22
CA GLU A 264 2.81 -23.64 16.53
C GLU A 264 3.87 -23.81 15.43
N PHE A 265 3.54 -23.52 14.17
CA PHE A 265 4.42 -23.74 13.02
C PHE A 265 4.70 -22.43 12.27
N PRO A 266 5.84 -21.75 12.52
CA PRO A 266 6.19 -20.47 11.88
C PRO A 266 6.16 -20.50 10.35
N PHE A 267 6.52 -21.64 9.75
CA PHE A 267 6.48 -21.81 8.29
C PHE A 267 5.06 -21.66 7.72
N LEU A 268 4.04 -22.19 8.40
CA LEU A 268 2.64 -22.05 8.00
C LEU A 268 2.20 -20.57 8.05
N ARG A 269 2.65 -19.84 9.07
CA ARG A 269 2.40 -18.39 9.19
C ARG A 269 3.00 -17.61 8.01
N ARG A 270 4.23 -17.93 7.59
CA ARG A 270 4.89 -17.33 6.41
C ARG A 270 4.09 -17.58 5.13
N ILE A 271 3.64 -18.82 4.90
CA ILE A 271 2.81 -19.18 3.73
C ILE A 271 1.53 -18.36 3.66
N MET A 272 0.85 -18.16 4.80
CA MET A 272 -0.40 -17.41 4.84
C MET A 272 -0.22 -15.91 4.61
N LEU A 273 0.93 -15.36 5.01
CA LEU A 273 1.25 -13.95 4.85
C LEU A 273 1.86 -13.60 3.48
N ASN A 274 2.21 -14.58 2.66
CA ASN A 274 2.75 -14.37 1.30
C ASN A 274 1.95 -13.34 0.49
N MET A 275 0.62 -13.41 0.54
CA MET A 275 -0.24 -12.49 -0.22
C MET A 275 -0.06 -11.03 0.18
N CYS A 276 0.34 -10.75 1.42
CA CYS A 276 0.39 -9.39 1.97
C CYS A 276 1.45 -8.53 1.26
N TRP A 277 2.45 -9.15 0.67
CA TRP A 277 3.52 -8.48 -0.07
C TRP A 277 3.50 -8.83 -1.56
N GLU A 278 3.07 -10.03 -1.95
CA GLU A 278 3.03 -10.46 -3.36
C GLU A 278 1.94 -9.73 -4.16
N ILE A 279 0.79 -9.37 -3.56
CA ILE A 279 -0.35 -8.88 -4.33
C ILE A 279 -0.14 -7.48 -4.92
N THR A 280 -0.45 -7.26 -6.19
CA THR A 280 -0.40 -5.94 -6.84
C THR A 280 -1.44 -4.98 -6.23
N PRO A 281 -1.30 -3.66 -6.46
CA PRO A 281 -2.30 -2.67 -6.05
C PRO A 281 -3.72 -2.89 -6.59
N TYR A 282 -3.89 -3.75 -7.61
CA TYR A 282 -5.20 -4.10 -8.18
C TYR A 282 -5.81 -5.38 -7.58
N GLY A 283 -5.07 -6.12 -6.76
CA GLY A 283 -5.56 -7.34 -6.13
C GLY A 283 -5.24 -8.64 -6.90
N THR A 284 -4.27 -8.62 -7.80
CA THR A 284 -3.77 -9.81 -8.52
C THR A 284 -2.33 -10.13 -8.12
N ALA A 285 -1.84 -11.34 -8.40
CA ALA A 285 -0.40 -11.60 -8.29
C ALA A 285 0.35 -11.02 -9.52
N PRO A 286 1.67 -10.79 -9.42
CA PRO A 286 2.58 -10.69 -10.57
C PRO A 286 2.59 -12.01 -11.36
N GLU A 287 2.82 -11.98 -12.66
CA GLU A 287 2.63 -13.13 -13.57
C GLU A 287 3.86 -14.05 -13.68
N TYR A 288 4.84 -13.96 -12.77
CA TYR A 288 6.05 -14.78 -12.74
C TYR A 288 5.82 -16.31 -12.89
N THR A 289 6.79 -16.99 -13.54
CA THR A 289 6.79 -18.45 -13.75
C THR A 289 5.46 -18.97 -14.33
N ALA A 290 4.75 -19.82 -13.57
CA ALA A 290 3.48 -20.42 -13.95
C ALA A 290 2.30 -19.79 -13.22
N MET A 291 2.46 -18.53 -12.79
CA MET A 291 1.34 -17.74 -12.33
C MET A 291 0.38 -17.51 -13.51
N HIS A 292 -0.91 -17.64 -13.22
CA HIS A 292 -1.97 -17.43 -14.17
C HIS A 292 -3.26 -17.02 -13.45
N ARG A 293 -4.25 -16.55 -14.23
CA ARG A 293 -5.56 -16.00 -13.82
C ARG A 293 -6.35 -16.69 -12.69
N LEU A 294 -6.07 -17.96 -12.35
CA LEU A 294 -6.83 -18.69 -11.33
C LEU A 294 -6.19 -18.71 -9.93
N SER A 295 -4.97 -18.20 -9.78
CA SER A 295 -4.15 -18.34 -8.57
C SER A 295 -4.85 -17.94 -7.27
N TYR A 296 -5.51 -16.78 -7.28
CA TYR A 296 -6.28 -16.27 -6.14
C TYR A 296 -7.80 -16.48 -6.24
N SER A 297 -8.32 -16.82 -7.42
CA SER A 297 -9.73 -17.23 -7.54
C SER A 297 -10.00 -18.59 -6.89
N ASN A 298 -9.00 -19.48 -6.83
CA ASN A 298 -9.12 -20.78 -6.18
C ASN A 298 -8.99 -20.72 -4.64
N TRP A 299 -8.55 -19.59 -4.07
CA TRP A 299 -8.55 -19.33 -2.62
C TRP A 299 -9.97 -19.29 -2.01
N MET A 300 -11.00 -19.01 -2.83
CA MET A 300 -12.33 -18.63 -2.38
C MET A 300 -12.99 -19.53 -1.33
N ALA A 301 -12.73 -20.84 -1.36
CA ALA A 301 -13.39 -21.80 -0.47
C ALA A 301 -12.65 -21.98 0.87
N GLY A 302 -11.32 -21.79 0.91
CA GLY A 302 -10.48 -22.03 2.09
C GLY A 302 -10.24 -20.79 2.96
N VAL A 303 -10.56 -19.59 2.48
CA VAL A 303 -10.24 -18.32 3.17
C VAL A 303 -11.01 -18.14 4.48
N ALA A 304 -12.26 -18.59 4.57
CA ALA A 304 -13.01 -18.48 5.82
C ALA A 304 -12.41 -19.32 6.96
N PRO A 305 -12.14 -20.64 6.77
CA PRO A 305 -11.36 -21.43 7.73
C PRO A 305 -10.01 -20.81 8.06
N MET A 306 -9.29 -20.32 7.05
CA MET A 306 -8.00 -19.66 7.21
C MET A 306 -8.10 -18.45 8.16
N LEU A 307 -9.00 -17.50 7.88
CA LEU A 307 -9.20 -16.28 8.67
C LEU A 307 -9.58 -16.56 10.13
N ARG A 308 -10.35 -17.64 10.38
CA ARG A 308 -10.72 -18.06 11.74
C ARG A 308 -9.50 -18.49 12.57
N SER A 309 -8.55 -19.18 11.94
CA SER A 309 -7.33 -19.63 12.61
C SER A 309 -6.22 -18.58 12.63
N MET A 310 -6.28 -17.52 11.81
CA MET A 310 -5.27 -16.45 11.83
C MET A 310 -5.33 -15.61 13.12
N ILE A 311 -4.15 -15.19 13.58
CA ILE A 311 -4.00 -14.36 14.78
C ILE A 311 -3.98 -12.86 14.45
N PRO A 312 -4.46 -11.96 15.33
CA PRO A 312 -4.17 -10.53 15.25
C PRO A 312 -2.66 -10.23 15.38
N PRO A 313 -2.14 -9.17 14.72
CA PRO A 313 -2.83 -8.27 13.79
C PRO A 313 -2.97 -8.81 12.35
N GLU A 314 -2.31 -9.91 12.02
CA GLU A 314 -2.18 -10.47 10.66
C GLU A 314 -3.51 -10.73 9.96
N ARG A 315 -4.48 -11.29 10.70
CA ARG A 315 -5.82 -11.50 10.16
C ARG A 315 -6.44 -10.20 9.63
N TYR A 316 -6.18 -9.07 10.29
CA TYR A 316 -6.71 -7.76 9.88
C TYR A 316 -6.10 -7.28 8.58
N TRP A 317 -4.83 -7.60 8.33
CA TRP A 317 -4.13 -7.29 7.08
C TRP A 317 -4.73 -8.07 5.92
N VAL A 318 -4.86 -9.39 6.09
CA VAL A 318 -5.47 -10.25 5.07
C VAL A 318 -6.91 -9.82 4.76
N MET A 319 -7.71 -9.54 5.79
CA MET A 319 -9.07 -9.02 5.64
C MET A 319 -9.11 -7.66 4.94
N TRP A 320 -8.12 -6.79 5.16
CA TRP A 320 -8.05 -5.50 4.49
C TRP A 320 -7.90 -5.63 2.99
N PHE A 321 -7.06 -6.57 2.51
CA PHE A 321 -6.92 -6.85 1.08
C PHE A 321 -8.24 -7.31 0.46
N ILE A 322 -8.94 -8.22 1.14
CA ILE A 322 -10.23 -8.77 0.69
C ILE A 322 -11.29 -7.67 0.52
N GLU A 323 -11.32 -6.72 1.46
CA GLU A 323 -12.29 -5.61 1.43
C GLU A 323 -11.89 -4.52 0.43
N ASN A 324 -10.61 -4.16 0.33
CA ASN A 324 -10.17 -2.93 -0.33
C ASN A 324 -9.58 -3.12 -1.72
N LEU A 325 -9.16 -4.32 -2.13
CA LEU A 325 -8.55 -4.53 -3.44
C LEU A 325 -9.58 -4.97 -4.50
N PRO A 326 -9.54 -4.39 -5.72
CA PRO A 326 -10.56 -4.59 -6.76
C PRO A 326 -10.80 -6.03 -7.21
N ASP A 327 -9.76 -6.87 -7.20
CA ASP A 327 -9.84 -8.24 -7.72
C ASP A 327 -9.93 -9.36 -6.69
N CYS A 328 -10.08 -9.03 -5.40
CA CYS A 328 -10.40 -10.05 -4.39
C CYS A 328 -11.90 -10.46 -4.41
N ARG A 329 -12.57 -10.38 -5.58
CA ARG A 329 -14.04 -10.51 -5.73
C ARG A 329 -14.58 -11.88 -5.38
N GLY A 330 -13.73 -12.89 -5.39
CA GLY A 330 -14.13 -14.22 -4.99
C GLY A 330 -14.58 -14.38 -3.53
N LEU A 331 -14.23 -13.39 -2.70
CA LEU A 331 -14.46 -13.39 -1.26
C LEU A 331 -15.57 -12.39 -0.88
N LEU A 332 -16.33 -11.91 -1.87
CA LEU A 332 -17.44 -10.96 -1.68
C LEU A 332 -18.45 -11.44 -0.63
N TRP A 333 -18.69 -12.74 -0.56
CA TRP A 333 -19.59 -13.35 0.41
C TRP A 333 -19.12 -13.18 1.86
N LEU A 334 -17.80 -13.11 2.10
CA LEU A 334 -17.20 -12.84 3.42
C LEU A 334 -17.18 -11.36 3.79
N ARG A 335 -17.45 -10.43 2.86
CA ARG A 335 -17.37 -8.99 3.18
C ARG A 335 -18.34 -8.54 4.26
N LYS A 336 -19.43 -9.25 4.48
CA LYS A 336 -20.33 -8.94 5.61
C LYS A 336 -19.63 -9.28 6.92
N GLU A 337 -19.13 -10.50 7.04
CA GLU A 337 -18.38 -10.97 8.21
C GLU A 337 -17.09 -10.18 8.45
N ILE A 338 -16.37 -9.78 7.39
CA ILE A 338 -15.09 -9.06 7.51
C ILE A 338 -15.27 -7.61 8.00
N LYS A 339 -16.34 -6.92 7.60
CA LYS A 339 -16.53 -5.51 8.01
C LYS A 339 -16.68 -5.37 9.52
N ASP A 340 -17.29 -6.35 10.17
CA ASP A 340 -17.48 -6.36 11.62
C ASP A 340 -16.15 -6.48 12.39
N TRP A 341 -15.04 -6.78 11.71
CA TRP A 341 -13.72 -7.05 12.31
C TRP A 341 -12.73 -5.89 12.17
N ASN A 342 -13.16 -4.75 11.61
CA ASN A 342 -12.36 -3.53 11.44
C ASN A 342 -10.97 -3.78 10.78
N PRO A 343 -10.95 -4.24 9.51
CA PRO A 343 -9.71 -4.58 8.81
C PRO A 343 -8.78 -3.38 8.65
N LYS A 344 -7.47 -3.60 8.72
CA LYS A 344 -6.42 -2.56 8.62
C LYS A 344 -5.33 -2.99 7.66
N PRO A 345 -4.76 -2.08 6.85
CA PRO A 345 -3.63 -2.43 6.00
C PRO A 345 -2.41 -2.82 6.86
N PRO A 346 -1.44 -3.58 6.31
CA PRO A 346 -0.16 -3.76 6.97
C PRO A 346 0.53 -2.40 7.25
N PRO A 347 1.30 -2.29 8.34
CA PRO A 347 2.01 -1.05 8.69
C PRO A 347 3.27 -0.79 7.83
N TRP A 348 3.61 -1.72 6.94
CA TRP A 348 4.78 -1.69 6.06
C TRP A 348 4.33 -1.78 4.61
N THR A 349 5.09 -1.21 3.68
CA THR A 349 4.80 -1.23 2.23
C THR A 349 5.75 -2.12 1.44
N ASP A 350 6.95 -2.36 1.97
CA ASP A 350 8.06 -3.00 1.28
C ASP A 350 8.39 -4.33 1.94
N PHE A 351 8.91 -5.26 1.13
CA PHE A 351 9.32 -6.59 1.58
C PHE A 351 10.63 -7.04 0.91
N ILE A 352 11.63 -7.45 1.69
CA ILE A 352 12.91 -7.95 1.18
C ILE A 352 13.34 -9.17 1.99
N SER A 353 13.36 -10.37 1.37
CA SER A 353 13.71 -11.59 2.09
C SER A 353 14.47 -12.57 1.20
N GLU A 354 15.64 -12.99 1.69
CA GLU A 354 16.46 -14.05 1.09
C GLU A 354 15.67 -15.38 1.14
N ASP A 355 15.13 -15.75 2.30
CA ASP A 355 14.28 -16.94 2.49
C ASP A 355 13.09 -17.00 1.50
N ALA A 356 12.51 -15.84 1.16
CA ALA A 356 11.39 -15.75 0.24
C ALA A 356 11.79 -15.53 -1.23
N GLU A 357 13.09 -15.40 -1.52
CA GLU A 357 13.64 -15.16 -2.86
C GLU A 357 12.97 -13.99 -3.58
N SER A 358 12.60 -12.93 -2.84
CA SER A 358 11.75 -11.85 -3.33
C SER A 358 12.10 -10.49 -2.79
N ILE A 359 11.97 -9.48 -3.66
CA ILE A 359 12.04 -8.06 -3.34
C ILE A 359 10.77 -7.37 -3.84
N VAL A 360 10.14 -6.62 -2.95
CA VAL A 360 8.95 -5.81 -3.20
C VAL A 360 9.18 -4.41 -2.68
N PHE A 361 8.95 -3.42 -3.54
CA PHE A 361 8.75 -2.04 -3.10
C PHE A 361 7.36 -1.58 -3.48
N ARG A 362 6.69 -0.86 -2.57
CA ARG A 362 5.38 -0.27 -2.81
C ARG A 362 5.35 1.16 -2.31
N GLU A 363 4.68 2.01 -3.06
CA GLU A 363 4.47 3.39 -2.67
C GLU A 363 3.60 3.52 -1.41
N SER A 364 2.38 2.99 -1.45
CA SER A 364 1.39 3.18 -0.39
C SER A 364 0.23 2.18 -0.45
N TRP A 365 -0.31 1.81 0.71
CA TRP A 365 -1.63 1.16 0.79
C TRP A 365 -2.79 2.16 0.58
N GLN A 366 -2.56 3.46 0.79
CA GLN A 366 -3.61 4.50 0.75
C GLN A 366 -3.96 4.92 -0.68
N LYS A 367 -2.98 4.89 -1.60
CA LYS A 367 -3.20 5.20 -3.01
C LYS A 367 -3.96 4.09 -3.77
N LYS A 368 -4.25 2.96 -3.11
CA LYS A 368 -5.01 1.81 -3.64
C LYS A 368 -4.51 1.45 -5.05
N GLU A 369 -5.43 1.35 -6.01
CA GLU A 369 -5.19 0.97 -7.40
C GLU A 369 -4.07 1.73 -8.11
N ILE A 370 -3.78 2.98 -7.74
CA ILE A 370 -2.78 3.83 -8.43
C ILE A 370 -1.41 3.85 -7.75
N SER A 371 -1.21 3.09 -6.67
CA SER A 371 0.10 2.99 -6.01
C SER A 371 1.13 2.40 -6.97
N ASP A 372 2.35 2.92 -6.95
CA ASP A 372 3.48 2.26 -7.62
C ASP A 372 3.91 1.00 -6.83
N TYR A 373 4.33 -0.04 -7.56
CA TYR A 373 4.73 -1.34 -7.05
C TYR A 373 5.72 -2.02 -8.01
N ILE A 374 6.77 -2.64 -7.46
CA ILE A 374 7.69 -3.52 -8.20
C ILE A 374 7.86 -4.83 -7.44
N PHE A 375 7.93 -5.93 -8.18
CA PHE A 375 8.25 -7.27 -7.68
C PHE A 375 9.46 -7.81 -8.44
N MET A 376 10.47 -8.33 -7.74
CA MET A 376 11.65 -8.95 -8.33
C MET A 376 11.98 -10.29 -7.66
N ARG A 377 12.37 -11.27 -8.47
CA ARG A 377 12.77 -12.62 -8.05
C ARG A 377 14.28 -12.72 -7.87
N VAL A 378 14.73 -13.38 -6.80
CA VAL A 378 16.15 -13.64 -6.48
C VAL A 378 16.33 -15.10 -6.05
N GLU A 379 16.19 -16.00 -7.02
CA GLU A 379 16.07 -17.43 -6.76
C GLU A 379 17.42 -18.12 -6.60
N HIS A 380 17.51 -18.97 -5.58
CA HIS A 380 18.68 -19.77 -5.24
C HIS A 380 18.33 -21.12 -4.59
N TYR A 381 17.08 -21.35 -4.17
CA TYR A 381 16.63 -22.66 -3.71
C TYR A 381 16.23 -23.53 -4.90
N PRO A 382 16.80 -24.74 -5.06
CA PRO A 382 16.37 -25.64 -6.13
C PRO A 382 15.00 -26.21 -5.82
N PHE A 383 14.13 -26.37 -6.83
CA PHE A 383 12.77 -26.90 -6.67
C PHE A 383 12.59 -28.27 -7.33
N PHE A 384 11.78 -29.14 -6.72
CA PHE A 384 11.41 -30.45 -7.26
C PHE A 384 10.33 -30.34 -8.38
N SER A 385 10.43 -29.31 -9.22
CA SER A 385 9.53 -29.15 -10.37
C SER A 385 10.20 -28.48 -11.54
N TYR A 386 9.98 -29.06 -12.71
CA TYR A 386 10.41 -28.47 -13.97
C TYR A 386 9.77 -27.09 -14.23
N ARG A 387 8.63 -26.75 -13.62
CA ARG A 387 7.96 -25.46 -13.91
C ARG A 387 8.80 -24.25 -13.46
N PRO A 388 9.10 -24.08 -12.16
CA PRO A 388 9.97 -23.01 -11.68
C PRO A 388 11.41 -23.13 -12.18
N MET A 389 11.89 -24.35 -12.43
CA MET A 389 13.28 -24.56 -12.86
C MET A 389 13.51 -24.28 -14.35
N CYS A 390 12.47 -24.41 -15.19
CA CYS A 390 12.56 -24.18 -16.65
C CYS A 390 12.15 -22.78 -17.09
N HIS A 391 11.42 -22.00 -16.27
CA HIS A 391 11.30 -20.56 -16.51
C HIS A 391 12.62 -19.89 -16.12
N HIS A 392 13.27 -19.23 -17.06
CA HIS A 392 14.59 -18.63 -16.87
C HIS A 392 14.48 -17.13 -16.52
N ASP A 393 13.69 -16.86 -15.47
CA ASP A 393 13.29 -15.55 -14.93
C ASP A 393 14.07 -15.12 -13.67
N ASN A 394 15.24 -15.70 -13.40
CA ASN A 394 16.05 -15.27 -12.25
C ASN A 394 16.50 -13.80 -12.43
N LEU A 395 16.40 -12.99 -11.37
CA LEU A 395 16.57 -11.53 -11.40
C LEU A 395 15.54 -10.77 -12.26
N SER A 396 14.52 -11.41 -12.82
CA SER A 396 13.40 -10.73 -13.52
C SER A 396 12.56 -9.91 -12.54
N PHE A 397 11.92 -8.86 -13.05
CA PHE A 397 11.00 -8.01 -12.30
C PHE A 397 9.76 -7.61 -13.08
N GLU A 398 8.72 -7.21 -12.36
CA GLU A 398 7.44 -6.71 -12.89
C GLU A 398 7.06 -5.41 -12.18
N CYS A 399 6.42 -4.48 -12.90
CA CYS A 399 6.04 -3.18 -12.39
C CYS A 399 4.54 -2.89 -12.59
N TRP A 400 3.89 -2.44 -11.52
CA TRP A 400 2.59 -1.79 -11.56
C TRP A 400 2.77 -0.31 -11.23
N LEU A 401 2.58 0.58 -12.21
CA LEU A 401 2.89 2.00 -12.08
C LEU A 401 1.67 2.86 -12.40
N HIS A 402 1.32 3.79 -11.51
CA HIS A 402 0.23 4.74 -11.66
C HIS A 402 -1.12 4.10 -12.05
N GLY A 403 -1.34 2.86 -11.62
CA GLY A 403 -2.57 2.11 -11.89
C GLY A 403 -2.54 1.26 -13.15
N ASP A 404 -1.39 0.99 -13.73
CA ASP A 404 -1.27 0.13 -14.90
C ASP A 404 -0.17 -0.94 -14.75
N ALA A 405 -0.35 -2.07 -15.43
CA ALA A 405 0.64 -3.15 -15.50
C ALA A 405 1.70 -2.82 -16.57
N SER A 406 2.58 -1.86 -16.27
CA SER A 406 3.41 -1.20 -17.27
C SER A 406 4.60 -2.04 -17.76
N ILE A 407 5.20 -2.84 -16.89
CA ILE A 407 6.25 -3.82 -17.23
C ILE A 407 5.82 -5.16 -16.65
N ILE A 408 5.76 -6.18 -17.49
CA ILE A 408 5.10 -7.46 -17.17
C ILE A 408 6.05 -8.63 -17.35
N ASP A 409 5.81 -9.72 -16.64
CA ASP A 409 6.34 -11.02 -17.02
C ASP A 409 5.43 -11.64 -18.09
N CYS A 410 5.95 -12.60 -18.85
CA CYS A 410 5.13 -13.29 -19.84
C CYS A 410 4.27 -14.42 -19.25
N GLY A 411 4.69 -15.00 -18.11
CA GLY A 411 3.94 -15.99 -17.36
C GLY A 411 3.55 -17.26 -18.12
N GLU A 412 2.54 -17.99 -17.62
CA GLU A 412 2.02 -19.19 -18.29
C GLU A 412 1.02 -18.82 -19.39
N VAL A 413 1.40 -19.07 -20.65
CA VAL A 413 0.48 -18.98 -21.80
C VAL A 413 0.14 -20.39 -22.28
N ARG A 414 -1.14 -20.78 -22.12
CA ARG A 414 -1.63 -22.12 -22.49
C ARG A 414 -1.94 -22.15 -23.99
N GLY A 415 -1.40 -23.15 -24.69
CA GLY A 415 -1.37 -23.20 -26.16
C GLY A 415 -2.75 -23.09 -26.84
N GLY A 416 -2.75 -22.44 -28.00
CA GLY A 416 -3.94 -22.08 -28.78
C GLY A 416 -3.80 -20.73 -29.48
N SER A 417 -3.04 -19.78 -28.90
CA SER A 417 -2.71 -18.51 -29.54
C SER A 417 -1.58 -18.70 -30.58
N HIS A 418 -1.74 -18.08 -31.76
CA HIS A 418 -0.76 -18.10 -32.87
C HIS A 418 -0.35 -19.49 -33.39
N GLY A 419 -1.21 -20.50 -33.28
CA GLY A 419 -0.94 -21.85 -33.79
C GLY A 419 0.19 -22.59 -33.06
N GLN A 420 0.61 -22.08 -31.90
CA GLN A 420 1.59 -22.73 -31.05
C GLN A 420 0.86 -23.80 -30.22
N GLY A 421 1.26 -25.06 -30.39
CA GLY A 421 0.68 -26.19 -29.67
C GLY A 421 0.71 -26.01 -28.15
N GLY A 422 -0.04 -26.85 -27.41
CA GLY A 422 -0.13 -26.77 -25.94
C GLY A 422 1.25 -26.69 -25.24
N GLY A 423 1.51 -25.61 -24.50
CA GLY A 423 2.73 -25.40 -23.68
C GLY A 423 2.49 -24.54 -22.43
N TYR A 424 3.52 -24.32 -21.60
CA TYR A 424 3.47 -23.49 -20.37
C TYR A 424 4.10 -22.10 -20.55
N GLY A 425 3.91 -21.46 -21.71
CA GLY A 425 4.38 -20.11 -22.01
C GLY A 425 5.83 -20.00 -22.51
N PRO A 426 6.33 -18.76 -22.69
CA PRO A 426 7.70 -18.48 -23.10
C PRO A 426 8.66 -18.67 -21.91
N ILE A 427 9.09 -19.90 -21.71
CA ILE A 427 9.93 -20.33 -20.57
C ILE A 427 11.39 -19.82 -20.65
N THR A 428 11.81 -19.33 -21.82
CA THR A 428 13.17 -18.87 -22.05
C THR A 428 13.40 -17.50 -21.42
N ALA A 429 14.67 -17.13 -21.22
CA ALA A 429 15.01 -15.81 -20.69
C ALA A 429 14.43 -14.65 -21.53
N LYS A 430 14.19 -14.88 -22.82
CA LYS A 430 13.57 -13.90 -23.73
C LYS A 430 12.13 -13.53 -23.35
N GLY A 431 11.42 -14.37 -22.60
CA GLY A 431 10.09 -14.09 -22.06
C GLY A 431 10.07 -13.21 -20.82
N HIS A 432 11.23 -12.75 -20.34
CA HIS A 432 11.37 -12.10 -19.04
C HIS A 432 12.18 -10.80 -19.11
N ASN A 433 12.05 -9.96 -18.07
CA ASN A 433 12.74 -8.67 -17.97
C ASN A 433 14.19 -8.84 -17.46
N VAL A 434 15.02 -9.55 -18.20
CA VAL A 434 16.36 -10.00 -17.79
C VAL A 434 17.47 -9.48 -18.72
N VAL A 435 18.72 -9.85 -18.41
CA VAL A 435 19.87 -9.65 -19.31
C VAL A 435 20.15 -10.96 -20.04
N MET A 436 20.41 -10.88 -21.35
CA MET A 436 20.92 -11.98 -22.17
C MET A 436 22.26 -11.58 -22.79
N LEU A 437 23.18 -12.53 -22.93
CA LEU A 437 24.48 -12.30 -23.55
C LEU A 437 24.97 -13.50 -24.36
N ASP A 438 26.00 -13.31 -25.19
CA ASP A 438 26.76 -14.42 -25.76
C ASP A 438 28.03 -14.72 -24.94
N ASP A 439 28.65 -15.88 -25.21
CA ASP A 439 29.83 -16.35 -24.48
C ASP A 439 31.15 -15.83 -25.10
N GLY A 440 31.10 -14.64 -25.72
CA GLY A 440 32.15 -14.06 -26.57
C GLY A 440 31.97 -14.37 -28.07
N GLU A 441 31.24 -15.45 -28.37
CA GLU A 441 30.87 -15.86 -29.72
C GLU A 441 29.58 -16.72 -29.69
N GLY A 442 28.96 -16.93 -30.84
CA GLY A 442 27.74 -17.75 -30.97
C GLY A 442 26.48 -17.04 -30.52
N ASN A 443 25.42 -17.80 -30.21
CA ASN A 443 24.09 -17.25 -29.91
C ASN A 443 24.03 -16.54 -28.55
N ILE A 444 23.15 -15.54 -28.48
CA ILE A 444 22.76 -14.88 -27.23
C ILE A 444 21.80 -15.80 -26.46
N GLY A 445 21.96 -15.89 -25.15
CA GLY A 445 21.11 -16.67 -24.24
C GLY A 445 21.07 -16.07 -22.84
N GLY A 446 20.09 -16.44 -22.03
CA GLY A 446 19.99 -16.03 -20.63
C GLY A 446 20.53 -17.06 -19.64
N ALA A 447 20.49 -16.69 -18.36
CA ALA A 447 20.94 -17.54 -17.26
C ALA A 447 19.93 -18.66 -16.99
N VAL A 448 20.40 -19.91 -17.04
CA VAL A 448 19.55 -21.07 -16.77
C VAL A 448 19.53 -21.37 -15.26
N LYS A 449 18.37 -21.73 -14.71
CA LYS A 449 18.29 -22.12 -13.29
C LYS A 449 18.74 -23.56 -13.08
N GLY A 450 18.19 -24.50 -13.84
CA GLY A 450 18.57 -25.92 -13.82
C GLY A 450 17.44 -26.84 -14.25
N GLN A 451 17.66 -28.15 -14.20
CA GLN A 451 16.67 -29.16 -14.56
C GLN A 451 16.71 -30.33 -13.57
N ILE A 452 15.58 -31.01 -13.41
CA ILE A 452 15.53 -32.33 -12.76
C ILE A 452 16.16 -33.34 -13.75
N PRO A 453 17.09 -34.22 -13.34
CA PRO A 453 17.72 -35.17 -14.25
C PRO A 453 16.69 -36.01 -15.03
N SER A 454 16.90 -36.19 -16.34
CA SER A 454 16.03 -36.99 -17.22
C SER A 454 15.91 -38.45 -16.75
N SER A 455 16.89 -38.95 -16.00
CA SER A 455 16.90 -40.27 -15.36
C SER A 455 15.88 -40.44 -14.22
N ALA A 456 15.25 -39.35 -13.76
CA ALA A 456 14.20 -39.39 -12.74
C ALA A 456 12.86 -39.93 -13.28
N GLY A 457 12.72 -40.08 -14.60
CA GLY A 457 11.52 -40.51 -15.31
C GLY A 457 10.24 -39.74 -14.95
N HIS A 458 9.10 -40.14 -15.48
CA HIS A 458 7.83 -39.51 -15.11
C HIS A 458 7.58 -39.75 -13.61
N PRO A 459 7.13 -38.75 -12.81
CA PRO A 459 6.74 -38.98 -11.41
C PRO A 459 5.61 -40.02 -11.21
N ARG A 460 5.06 -40.60 -12.28
CA ARG A 460 4.03 -41.65 -12.25
C ARG A 460 4.55 -43.02 -12.68
N THR A 461 5.78 -43.12 -13.21
CA THR A 461 6.30 -44.39 -13.77
C THR A 461 7.76 -44.68 -13.44
N ALA A 462 8.50 -43.74 -12.84
CA ALA A 462 9.86 -43.98 -12.37
C ALA A 462 9.92 -43.85 -10.86
N GLU A 463 10.56 -44.83 -10.23
CA GLU A 463 10.90 -44.81 -8.82
C GLU A 463 11.77 -43.58 -8.56
N TRP A 464 11.24 -42.60 -7.84
CA TRP A 464 12.00 -41.44 -7.37
C TRP A 464 13.19 -41.93 -6.54
N LYS A 465 14.40 -41.85 -7.11
CA LYS A 465 15.63 -42.21 -6.42
C LYS A 465 15.99 -41.08 -5.44
N PRO A 466 16.07 -41.33 -4.13
CA PRO A 466 16.45 -40.31 -3.13
C PRO A 466 17.83 -39.68 -3.37
N GLU A 467 18.64 -40.27 -4.24
CA GLU A 467 19.99 -39.83 -4.58
C GLU A 467 20.03 -38.71 -5.65
N ILE A 468 18.87 -38.29 -6.19
CA ILE A 468 18.78 -37.21 -7.17
C ILE A 468 19.15 -35.87 -6.51
N LYS A 469 20.38 -35.40 -6.77
CA LYS A 469 20.81 -34.04 -6.42
C LYS A 469 20.12 -33.05 -7.35
N LEU A 470 19.24 -32.20 -6.80
CA LEU A 470 18.75 -31.03 -7.53
C LEU A 470 19.89 -30.02 -7.66
N THR A 471 20.19 -29.61 -8.89
CA THR A 471 21.22 -28.61 -9.16
C THR A 471 20.57 -27.29 -9.56
N PHE A 472 20.89 -26.21 -8.84
CA PHE A 472 20.64 -24.84 -9.25
C PHE A 472 21.97 -24.27 -9.77
N TYR A 473 22.07 -24.00 -11.07
CA TYR A 473 23.33 -23.67 -11.74
C TYR A 473 23.74 -22.20 -11.59
N ASN A 474 22.79 -21.27 -11.58
CA ASN A 474 23.06 -19.84 -11.42
C ASN A 474 22.20 -19.24 -10.29
N PRO A 475 22.45 -19.59 -9.01
CA PRO A 475 21.71 -19.03 -7.88
C PRO A 475 21.99 -17.52 -7.72
N ALA A 476 20.97 -16.77 -7.33
CA ALA A 476 21.05 -15.33 -7.05
C ALA A 476 20.78 -15.03 -5.58
N HIS A 477 21.56 -14.12 -5.00
CA HIS A 477 21.52 -13.77 -3.58
C HIS A 477 21.42 -12.26 -3.35
N ILE A 478 20.76 -11.85 -2.27
CA ILE A 478 20.75 -10.45 -1.82
C ILE A 478 22.08 -10.14 -1.13
N LEU A 479 22.88 -9.24 -1.70
CA LEU A 479 24.21 -8.88 -1.20
C LEU A 479 24.13 -7.81 -0.09
N THR A 480 23.24 -6.85 -0.26
CA THR A 480 22.93 -5.77 0.69
C THR A 480 21.62 -5.07 0.31
N SER A 481 20.92 -4.45 1.25
CA SER A 481 19.64 -3.77 0.99
C SER A 481 19.29 -2.77 2.08
N SER A 482 18.29 -1.92 1.83
CA SER A 482 17.60 -1.17 2.87
C SER A 482 16.17 -0.85 2.45
N VAL A 483 15.23 -1.01 3.39
CA VAL A 483 13.84 -0.52 3.27
C VAL A 483 13.66 0.86 3.92
N SER A 484 14.75 1.45 4.42
CA SER A 484 14.74 2.74 5.12
C SER A 484 14.56 3.91 4.16
N GLU A 485 13.73 4.86 4.54
CA GLU A 485 13.63 6.14 3.83
C GLU A 485 14.84 7.04 4.15
N PRO A 486 15.27 7.91 3.22
CA PRO A 486 14.58 8.27 1.98
C PRO A 486 14.90 7.42 0.73
N ILE A 487 15.94 6.56 0.78
CA ILE A 487 16.39 5.79 -0.40
C ILE A 487 16.30 4.30 -0.08
N LYS A 488 15.27 3.65 -0.63
CA LYS A 488 15.10 2.20 -0.53
C LYS A 488 15.83 1.54 -1.68
N PHE A 489 16.50 0.42 -1.41
CA PHE A 489 17.23 -0.28 -2.46
C PHE A 489 17.55 -1.73 -2.08
N ALA A 490 17.90 -2.52 -3.09
CA ALA A 490 18.43 -3.87 -2.92
C ALA A 490 19.47 -4.15 -4.00
N VAL A 491 20.60 -4.76 -3.62
CA VAL A 491 21.66 -5.21 -4.52
C VAL A 491 21.67 -6.74 -4.50
N CYS A 492 21.57 -7.35 -5.67
CA CYS A 492 21.49 -8.79 -5.84
C CYS A 492 22.62 -9.24 -6.78
N GLY A 493 23.21 -10.40 -6.51
CA GLY A 493 24.33 -10.93 -7.29
C GLY A 493 24.12 -12.38 -7.69
N MET A 494 24.54 -12.71 -8.90
CA MET A 494 24.52 -14.06 -9.45
C MET A 494 25.85 -14.35 -10.15
N LYS A 495 26.44 -15.50 -9.84
CA LYS A 495 27.56 -16.03 -10.63
C LYS A 495 26.96 -16.76 -11.84
N TRP A 496 27.14 -16.20 -13.03
CA TRP A 496 26.57 -16.72 -14.25
C TRP A 496 27.59 -17.60 -14.98
N GLU A 497 27.40 -18.91 -14.86
CA GLU A 497 28.28 -19.95 -15.39
C GLU A 497 27.60 -20.84 -16.44
N TRP A 498 26.27 -20.86 -16.47
CA TRP A 498 25.50 -21.66 -17.43
C TRP A 498 24.50 -20.80 -18.17
N MET A 499 24.37 -21.00 -19.48
CA MET A 499 23.46 -20.20 -20.32
C MET A 499 22.66 -21.05 -21.30
N GLU A 500 21.56 -20.51 -21.79
CA GLU A 500 20.80 -21.07 -22.90
C GLU A 500 21.65 -21.13 -24.18
N LYS A 501 21.48 -22.19 -24.97
CA LYS A 501 22.15 -22.35 -26.28
C LYS A 501 21.49 -21.54 -27.41
N TYR A 502 20.25 -21.13 -27.22
CA TYR A 502 19.43 -20.46 -28.23
C TYR A 502 18.77 -19.23 -27.58
N GLU A 503 18.54 -18.19 -28.38
CA GLU A 503 17.85 -16.98 -27.91
C GLU A 503 16.38 -17.26 -27.57
N ASP A 504 15.76 -18.21 -28.26
CA ASP A 504 14.37 -18.59 -28.05
C ASP A 504 14.16 -20.07 -28.43
N PHE A 505 13.49 -20.83 -27.57
CA PHE A 505 13.25 -22.27 -27.73
C PHE A 505 11.84 -22.50 -28.24
N HIS A 506 11.62 -22.47 -29.56
CA HIS A 506 10.31 -22.87 -30.09
C HIS A 506 10.40 -23.71 -31.37
N PHE A 507 9.84 -24.92 -31.24
CA PHE A 507 9.35 -25.93 -32.20
C PHE A 507 10.13 -26.12 -33.51
N ARG A 508 10.61 -27.35 -33.76
CA ARG A 508 11.17 -27.74 -35.06
C ARG A 508 10.17 -27.48 -36.22
N LYS A 509 8.85 -27.43 -35.96
CA LYS A 509 7.78 -27.04 -36.92
C LYS A 509 6.55 -26.42 -36.23
N PRO A 510 5.86 -25.43 -36.84
CA PRO A 510 4.52 -25.01 -36.42
C PRO A 510 3.55 -26.21 -36.38
N GLY A 511 2.78 -26.36 -35.31
CA GLY A 511 1.82 -27.46 -35.16
C GLY A 511 2.34 -28.75 -34.49
N GLU A 512 3.66 -28.92 -34.28
CA GLU A 512 4.19 -30.03 -33.46
C GLU A 512 4.03 -29.71 -31.96
N GLY A 513 2.86 -29.99 -31.41
CA GLY A 513 2.54 -29.79 -30.00
C GLY A 513 3.19 -30.81 -29.08
N HIS A 514 4.49 -30.71 -28.81
CA HIS A 514 5.17 -31.59 -27.84
C HIS A 514 6.11 -30.85 -26.88
N PHE A 515 5.55 -29.90 -26.13
CA PHE A 515 6.21 -29.21 -25.02
C PHE A 515 6.74 -30.16 -23.92
N TRP A 516 6.15 -31.36 -23.78
CA TRP A 516 6.62 -32.40 -22.85
C TRP A 516 8.08 -32.81 -23.11
N TRP A 517 8.54 -32.77 -24.35
CA TRP A 517 9.89 -33.17 -24.74
C TRP A 517 10.98 -32.34 -24.04
N PHE A 518 10.78 -31.04 -23.85
CA PHE A 518 11.75 -30.16 -23.17
C PHE A 518 12.07 -30.62 -21.73
N PHE A 519 11.11 -31.24 -21.05
CA PHE A 519 11.34 -31.78 -19.70
C PHE A 519 12.12 -33.09 -19.68
N TYR A 520 12.15 -33.80 -20.80
CA TYR A 520 12.77 -35.12 -20.92
C TYR A 520 14.10 -35.08 -21.66
N GLU A 521 14.40 -33.98 -22.36
CA GLU A 521 15.70 -33.78 -22.98
C GLU A 521 16.80 -33.62 -21.93
N PRO A 522 17.99 -34.19 -22.18
CA PRO A 522 19.20 -33.87 -21.42
C PRO A 522 19.40 -32.35 -21.29
N PHE A 523 19.77 -31.89 -20.10
CA PHE A 523 20.01 -30.48 -19.80
C PHE A 523 21.00 -29.84 -20.80
N GLU A 524 22.00 -30.61 -21.19
CA GLU A 524 23.03 -30.24 -22.15
C GLU A 524 22.50 -29.96 -23.55
N ASN A 525 21.27 -30.37 -23.89
CA ASN A 525 20.70 -30.11 -25.22
C ASN A 525 20.21 -28.67 -25.38
N PHE A 526 19.88 -28.00 -24.27
CA PHE A 526 19.38 -26.63 -24.27
C PHE A 526 20.25 -25.66 -23.47
N ALA A 527 21.04 -26.14 -22.51
CA ALA A 527 22.00 -25.33 -21.76
C ALA A 527 23.44 -25.67 -22.15
N LYS A 528 24.35 -24.70 -21.98
CA LYS A 528 25.79 -24.90 -22.06
C LYS A 528 26.49 -24.23 -20.89
N LYS A 529 27.61 -24.81 -20.45
CA LYS A 529 28.55 -24.13 -19.55
C LYS A 529 29.29 -23.06 -20.34
N MET A 530 29.43 -21.89 -19.76
CA MET A 530 30.15 -20.77 -20.34
C MET A 530 31.67 -20.99 -20.24
N LYS A 531 32.38 -20.73 -21.33
CA LYS A 531 33.85 -20.65 -21.36
C LYS A 531 34.33 -19.39 -20.65
N ASN A 532 33.56 -18.31 -20.77
CA ASN A 532 33.88 -17.02 -20.21
C ASN A 532 32.75 -16.63 -19.23
N PRO A 533 32.73 -17.10 -17.97
CA PRO A 533 31.66 -16.79 -17.03
C PRO A 533 31.74 -15.34 -16.51
N VAL A 534 30.62 -14.83 -16.00
CA VAL A 534 30.49 -13.44 -15.51
C VAL A 534 29.78 -13.39 -14.15
N ILE A 535 29.97 -12.30 -13.42
CA ILE A 535 29.10 -11.91 -12.31
C ILE A 535 28.06 -10.95 -12.87
N TRP A 536 26.79 -11.26 -12.66
CA TRP A 536 25.68 -10.33 -12.91
C TRP A 536 25.18 -9.81 -11.56
N GLU A 537 25.33 -8.50 -11.34
CA GLU A 537 24.71 -7.81 -10.22
C GLU A 537 23.55 -6.93 -10.72
N ARG A 538 22.37 -7.11 -10.13
CA ARG A 538 21.21 -6.25 -10.38
C ARG A 538 20.88 -5.46 -9.12
N THR A 539 20.79 -4.15 -9.25
CA THR A 539 20.38 -3.24 -8.17
C THR A 539 19.05 -2.60 -8.48
N LEU A 540 18.12 -2.65 -7.53
CA LEU A 540 16.89 -1.85 -7.53
C LEU A 540 17.06 -0.66 -6.59
N ILE A 541 16.81 0.56 -7.06
CA ILE A 541 16.77 1.77 -6.22
C ILE A 541 15.40 2.43 -6.38
N TYR A 542 14.76 2.78 -5.26
CA TYR A 542 13.47 3.45 -5.19
C TYR A 542 13.59 4.74 -4.36
N PRO A 543 14.21 5.80 -4.91
CA PRO A 543 14.44 7.05 -4.20
C PRO A 543 13.12 7.78 -3.97
N TYR A 544 12.86 8.15 -2.70
CA TYR A 544 11.71 8.95 -2.27
C TYR A 544 10.33 8.41 -2.70
N LYS A 545 10.27 7.16 -3.14
CA LYS A 545 9.11 6.53 -3.77
C LYS A 545 8.58 7.27 -5.01
N GLU A 546 9.47 7.90 -5.78
CA GLU A 546 9.09 8.78 -6.92
C GLU A 546 9.24 8.12 -8.29
N TYR A 547 10.14 7.14 -8.43
CA TYR A 547 10.46 6.39 -9.66
C TYR A 547 11.43 5.24 -9.33
N PHE A 548 11.62 4.27 -10.23
CA PHE A 548 12.55 3.17 -10.03
C PHE A 548 13.84 3.35 -10.85
N VAL A 549 14.94 2.82 -10.34
CA VAL A 549 16.20 2.66 -11.07
C VAL A 549 16.64 1.22 -11.01
N ILE A 550 16.92 0.65 -12.17
CA ILE A 550 17.52 -0.68 -12.33
C ILE A 550 18.97 -0.46 -12.76
N VAL A 551 19.93 -1.02 -12.02
CA VAL A 551 21.33 -1.05 -12.45
C VAL A 551 21.74 -2.48 -12.69
N ASP A 552 22.18 -2.79 -13.90
CA ASP A 552 22.74 -4.08 -14.30
C ASP A 552 24.25 -3.94 -14.50
N ASN A 553 25.02 -4.56 -13.62
CA ASN A 553 26.46 -4.71 -13.74
C ASN A 553 26.79 -6.13 -14.24
N ILE A 554 27.51 -6.22 -15.35
CA ILE A 554 28.09 -7.48 -15.86
C ILE A 554 29.61 -7.35 -15.78
N SER A 555 30.22 -8.19 -14.95
CA SER A 555 31.66 -8.18 -14.69
C SER A 555 32.27 -9.53 -15.07
N PRO A 556 33.28 -9.61 -15.96
CA PRO A 556 33.99 -10.84 -16.24
C PRO A 556 34.61 -11.45 -14.97
N ILE A 557 34.50 -12.77 -14.78
CA ILE A 557 35.20 -13.49 -13.70
C ILE A 557 36.64 -13.79 -14.10
N SER A 558 36.85 -14.09 -15.38
CA SER A 558 38.14 -14.36 -16.01
C SER A 558 38.40 -13.34 -17.12
N ASN A 559 39.25 -13.68 -18.10
CA ASN A 559 39.67 -12.78 -19.17
C ASN A 559 38.47 -12.07 -19.83
N PRO A 560 38.49 -10.73 -19.94
CA PRO A 560 37.41 -9.99 -20.60
C PRO A 560 37.36 -10.37 -22.08
N VAL A 561 36.20 -10.82 -22.55
CA VAL A 561 35.91 -11.07 -23.96
C VAL A 561 34.79 -10.13 -24.39
N GLU A 562 34.87 -9.58 -25.60
CA GLU A 562 33.81 -8.74 -26.14
C GLU A 562 32.54 -9.58 -26.40
N ARG A 563 31.37 -9.09 -25.97
CA ARG A 563 30.11 -9.82 -26.06
C ARG A 563 28.99 -8.95 -26.57
N ARG A 564 27.96 -9.56 -27.15
CA ARG A 564 26.66 -8.90 -27.33
C ARG A 564 25.86 -9.04 -26.04
N ILE A 565 25.31 -7.94 -25.55
CA ILE A 565 24.54 -7.89 -24.30
C ILE A 565 23.21 -7.19 -24.59
N ASN A 566 22.11 -7.88 -24.30
CA ASN A 566 20.74 -7.42 -24.49
C ASN A 566 20.07 -7.27 -23.13
N THR A 567 19.50 -6.10 -22.84
CA THR A 567 18.62 -5.89 -21.68
C THR A 567 17.17 -5.78 -22.16
N LEU A 568 16.31 -6.65 -21.64
CA LEU A 568 14.94 -6.86 -22.14
C LEU A 568 13.91 -6.16 -21.25
N PHE A 569 12.88 -5.58 -21.90
CA PHE A 569 11.70 -5.01 -21.24
C PHE A 569 10.43 -5.38 -22.00
N HIS A 570 9.51 -6.07 -21.35
CA HIS A 570 8.18 -6.39 -21.86
C HIS A 570 7.20 -5.32 -21.39
N LEU A 571 6.75 -4.47 -22.31
CA LEU A 571 5.80 -3.40 -21.97
C LEU A 571 4.38 -3.95 -21.96
N GLY A 572 3.61 -3.63 -20.92
CA GLY A 572 2.25 -4.13 -20.74
C GLY A 572 1.21 -3.03 -20.55
N SER A 573 -0.05 -3.44 -20.39
CA SER A 573 -1.13 -2.62 -19.84
C SER A 573 -2.26 -3.53 -19.39
N TRP A 574 -2.95 -3.17 -18.31
CA TRP A 574 -4.21 -3.79 -17.92
C TRP A 574 -5.30 -3.66 -18.99
N ARG A 575 -5.15 -2.68 -19.90
CA ARG A 575 -6.06 -2.48 -21.02
C ARG A 575 -5.61 -3.30 -22.22
N VAL A 576 -6.45 -4.27 -22.58
CA VAL A 576 -6.25 -5.13 -23.75
C VAL A 576 -7.42 -4.99 -24.73
N ASP A 577 -7.14 -5.21 -26.01
CA ASP A 577 -8.12 -5.40 -27.06
C ASP A 577 -8.32 -6.89 -27.30
N LYS A 578 -9.41 -7.45 -26.75
CA LYS A 578 -9.72 -8.88 -26.86
C LYS A 578 -10.09 -9.31 -28.28
N GLY A 579 -10.56 -8.39 -29.13
CA GLY A 579 -10.89 -8.72 -30.52
C GLY A 579 -9.64 -8.92 -31.37
N ARG A 580 -8.57 -8.19 -31.05
CA ARG A 580 -7.28 -8.24 -31.76
C ARG A 580 -6.19 -9.02 -31.02
N ASN A 581 -6.45 -9.45 -29.78
CA ASN A 581 -5.48 -10.04 -28.86
C ASN A 581 -4.21 -9.18 -28.69
N VAL A 582 -4.35 -7.87 -28.48
CA VAL A 582 -3.20 -6.96 -28.29
C VAL A 582 -3.35 -6.08 -27.05
N VAL A 583 -2.24 -5.69 -26.43
CA VAL A 583 -2.20 -4.62 -25.41
C VAL A 583 -2.56 -3.28 -26.06
N LYS A 584 -3.33 -2.44 -25.36
CA LYS A 584 -3.64 -1.07 -25.81
C LYS A 584 -2.57 -0.09 -25.33
N GLY A 585 -1.69 0.34 -26.22
CA GLY A 585 -0.74 1.40 -25.92
C GLY A 585 0.03 1.90 -27.13
N LYS A 586 0.56 3.13 -27.02
CA LYS A 586 1.35 3.77 -28.08
C LYS A 586 2.81 3.80 -27.67
N LEU A 587 3.68 3.37 -28.59
CA LEU A 587 5.13 3.31 -28.38
C LEU A 587 5.82 4.47 -29.08
N GLU A 588 6.74 5.11 -28.38
CA GLU A 588 7.64 6.13 -28.93
C GLU A 588 9.07 5.79 -28.52
N ILE A 589 10.00 5.84 -29.47
CA ILE A 589 11.43 5.55 -29.28
C ILE A 589 12.21 6.75 -29.80
N GLU A 590 13.03 7.36 -28.96
CA GLU A 590 13.79 8.58 -29.30
C GLU A 590 12.93 9.70 -29.92
N GLY A 591 11.73 9.94 -29.38
CA GLY A 591 10.83 10.98 -29.88
C GLY A 591 10.01 10.57 -31.12
N LYS A 592 10.25 9.38 -31.69
CA LYS A 592 9.54 8.89 -32.88
C LYS A 592 8.50 7.85 -32.51
N LYS A 593 7.26 8.07 -32.93
CA LYS A 593 6.17 7.07 -32.80
C LYS A 593 6.53 5.82 -33.60
N PHE A 594 6.28 4.65 -33.03
CA PHE A 594 6.56 3.37 -33.65
C PHE A 594 5.32 2.47 -33.63
N ALA A 595 4.88 2.03 -34.81
CA ALA A 595 3.68 1.23 -35.01
C ALA A 595 3.92 -0.27 -34.71
N TRP A 596 4.27 -0.59 -33.46
CA TRP A 596 4.62 -1.96 -33.05
C TRP A 596 3.50 -2.99 -33.31
N GLU A 597 2.23 -2.56 -33.30
CA GLU A 597 1.07 -3.39 -33.60
C GLU A 597 1.06 -3.91 -35.06
N GLU A 598 1.79 -3.28 -35.97
CA GLU A 598 1.87 -3.68 -37.38
C GLU A 598 3.02 -4.66 -37.63
N ASN A 599 3.93 -4.81 -36.67
CA ASN A 599 5.07 -5.71 -36.81
C ASN A 599 4.59 -7.16 -36.97
N PRO A 600 5.23 -7.96 -37.85
CA PRO A 600 5.03 -9.39 -37.86
C PRO A 600 5.39 -9.98 -36.50
N PHE A 601 4.55 -10.90 -36.04
CA PHE A 601 4.78 -11.60 -34.79
C PHE A 601 6.17 -12.26 -34.76
N ARG A 602 6.90 -12.09 -33.65
CA ARG A 602 8.28 -12.56 -33.43
C ARG A 602 9.35 -12.04 -34.41
N LYS A 603 9.02 -11.03 -35.22
CA LYS A 603 10.04 -10.34 -36.01
C LYS A 603 10.62 -9.19 -35.21
N GLU A 604 11.89 -9.31 -34.83
CA GLU A 604 12.63 -8.20 -34.26
C GLU A 604 12.89 -7.13 -35.34
N ILE A 605 12.58 -5.87 -35.01
CA ILE A 605 12.87 -4.72 -35.85
C ILE A 605 13.78 -3.77 -35.07
N GLU A 606 14.96 -3.49 -35.62
CA GLU A 606 15.81 -2.40 -35.15
C GLU A 606 15.14 -1.06 -35.43
N VAL A 607 14.90 -0.27 -34.39
CA VAL A 607 14.19 1.02 -34.52
C VAL A 607 15.19 2.18 -34.55
N VAL A 608 16.19 2.15 -33.68
CA VAL A 608 17.29 3.13 -33.67
C VAL A 608 18.63 2.46 -33.38
N LYS A 609 19.69 2.93 -34.04
CA LYS A 609 21.07 2.44 -33.84
C LYS A 609 21.73 2.96 -32.56
N ARG A 610 21.30 4.13 -32.10
CA ARG A 610 21.87 4.86 -30.97
C ARG A 610 20.73 5.59 -30.25
N GLY A 611 20.34 5.11 -29.08
CA GLY A 611 19.29 5.69 -28.26
C GLY A 611 19.39 5.30 -26.79
N ASN A 612 18.71 6.07 -25.94
CA ASN A 612 18.59 5.87 -24.50
C ASN A 612 17.14 5.85 -24.01
N LYS A 613 16.15 6.30 -24.81
CA LYS A 613 14.80 6.65 -24.35
C LYS A 613 13.69 5.90 -25.10
N VAL A 614 12.81 5.30 -24.32
CA VAL A 614 11.54 4.71 -24.76
C VAL A 614 10.41 5.29 -23.93
N LYS A 615 9.31 5.68 -24.58
CA LYS A 615 8.07 6.12 -23.95
C LYS A 615 6.92 5.20 -24.33
N TRP A 616 6.12 4.84 -23.35
CA TRP A 616 4.96 3.96 -23.49
C TRP A 616 3.73 4.66 -22.91
N PHE A 617 2.74 4.90 -23.76
CA PHE A 617 1.53 5.64 -23.41
C PHE A 617 0.34 4.70 -23.34
N THR A 618 -0.31 4.64 -22.19
CA THR A 618 -1.45 3.76 -21.93
C THR A 618 -2.56 4.49 -21.18
N LYS A 619 -3.64 3.75 -20.86
CA LYS A 619 -4.66 4.19 -19.91
C LYS A 619 -4.69 3.23 -18.73
N ASN A 620 -4.68 3.77 -17.52
CA ASN A 620 -4.71 2.96 -16.31
C ASN A 620 -6.09 2.33 -16.01
N VAL A 621 -6.19 1.60 -14.90
CA VAL A 621 -7.45 0.98 -14.43
C VAL A 621 -8.57 1.99 -14.17
N ARG A 622 -8.26 3.27 -13.95
CA ARG A 622 -9.20 4.39 -13.80
C ARG A 622 -9.47 5.17 -15.09
N ASN A 623 -8.96 4.69 -16.23
CA ASN A 623 -9.12 5.32 -17.54
C ASN A 623 -8.38 6.67 -17.69
N GLN A 624 -7.41 6.95 -16.81
CA GLN A 624 -6.54 8.11 -16.87
C GLN A 624 -5.34 7.82 -17.77
N ASP A 625 -4.87 8.82 -18.52
CA ASP A 625 -3.70 8.67 -19.38
C ASP A 625 -2.42 8.63 -18.55
N VAL A 626 -1.60 7.62 -18.81
CA VAL A 626 -0.33 7.37 -18.12
C VAL A 626 0.79 7.30 -19.16
N GLU A 627 1.90 7.92 -18.83
CA GLU A 627 3.16 7.83 -19.58
C GLU A 627 4.18 7.10 -18.72
N LEU A 628 4.70 5.98 -19.24
CA LEU A 628 5.91 5.34 -18.75
C LEU A 628 7.10 5.82 -19.61
N THR A 629 8.14 6.36 -18.98
CA THR A 629 9.43 6.63 -19.60
C THR A 629 10.48 5.65 -19.08
N ILE A 630 11.13 4.93 -19.99
CA ILE A 630 12.34 4.13 -19.74
C ILE A 630 13.52 4.91 -20.33
N TYR A 631 14.46 5.33 -19.48
CA TYR A 631 15.70 5.99 -19.88
C TYR A 631 16.91 5.15 -19.45
N SER A 632 17.59 4.50 -20.40
CA SER A 632 18.69 3.57 -20.16
C SER A 632 20.01 4.08 -20.74
N VAL A 633 21.08 4.02 -19.97
CA VAL A 633 22.46 4.29 -20.40
C VAL A 633 23.33 3.06 -20.13
N PRO A 634 24.35 2.74 -20.93
CA PRO A 634 24.86 3.52 -22.05
C PRO A 634 23.92 3.49 -23.26
N GLU A 635 24.19 4.41 -24.19
CA GLU A 635 23.48 4.47 -25.47
C GLU A 635 23.57 3.13 -26.20
N SER A 636 22.44 2.71 -26.78
CA SER A 636 22.25 1.36 -27.27
C SER A 636 21.59 1.35 -28.64
N VAL A 637 21.74 0.23 -29.35
CA VAL A 637 20.78 -0.13 -30.40
C VAL A 637 19.47 -0.50 -29.71
N ILE A 638 18.36 0.14 -30.09
CA ILE A 638 17.04 -0.18 -29.55
C ILE A 638 16.23 -0.90 -30.63
N SER A 639 15.73 -2.08 -30.29
CA SER A 639 14.84 -2.86 -31.15
C SER A 639 13.52 -3.19 -30.45
N CYS A 640 12.50 -3.47 -31.27
CA CYS A 640 11.17 -3.86 -30.84
C CYS A 640 10.75 -5.15 -31.55
N GLU A 641 10.18 -6.09 -30.80
CA GLU A 641 9.56 -7.32 -31.30
C GLU A 641 8.12 -7.40 -30.78
N LYS A 642 7.18 -7.83 -31.62
CA LYS A 642 5.85 -8.21 -31.15
C LYS A 642 5.93 -9.61 -30.55
N TYR A 643 5.71 -9.71 -29.25
CA TYR A 643 5.73 -10.94 -28.47
C TYR A 643 4.37 -11.19 -27.82
N TRP A 644 4.23 -12.22 -26.98
CA TRP A 644 2.96 -12.52 -26.31
C TRP A 644 3.12 -12.83 -24.82
N SER A 645 2.09 -12.54 -24.03
CA SER A 645 2.05 -12.73 -22.58
C SER A 645 0.62 -13.02 -22.08
N ASN A 646 0.47 -13.40 -20.81
CA ASN A 646 -0.77 -13.25 -20.07
C ASN A 646 -0.88 -11.82 -19.49
N VAL A 647 -1.79 -11.00 -20.03
CA VAL A 647 -1.94 -9.59 -19.65
C VAL A 647 -3.40 -9.23 -19.42
N GLY A 648 -3.72 -8.49 -18.36
CA GLY A 648 -5.08 -8.00 -18.12
C GLY A 648 -6.12 -9.12 -17.95
N ARG A 649 -5.68 -10.28 -17.45
CA ARG A 649 -6.44 -11.56 -17.34
C ARG A 649 -6.80 -12.21 -18.66
N VAL A 650 -6.07 -11.90 -19.72
CA VAL A 650 -6.26 -12.52 -21.02
C VAL A 650 -4.97 -13.21 -21.39
N GLU A 651 -5.07 -14.51 -21.63
CA GLU A 651 -3.94 -15.35 -22.05
C GLU A 651 -3.63 -15.09 -23.53
N GLY A 652 -2.34 -15.04 -23.88
CA GLY A 652 -1.89 -14.93 -25.27
C GLY A 652 -2.19 -13.58 -25.92
N ILE A 653 -1.99 -12.50 -25.17
CA ILE A 653 -2.07 -11.13 -25.66
C ILE A 653 -0.72 -10.67 -26.20
N ASP A 654 -0.73 -10.08 -27.38
CA ASP A 654 0.46 -9.50 -27.99
C ASP A 654 0.87 -8.19 -27.34
N HIS A 655 2.17 -8.02 -27.14
CA HIS A 655 2.78 -6.85 -26.52
C HIS A 655 4.16 -6.54 -27.12
N PRO A 656 4.69 -5.31 -26.96
CA PRO A 656 6.03 -4.99 -27.44
C PRO A 656 7.11 -5.43 -26.45
N LEU A 657 8.06 -6.23 -26.94
CA LEU A 657 9.34 -6.54 -26.30
C LEU A 657 10.41 -5.57 -26.81
N ILE A 658 10.96 -4.77 -25.89
CA ILE A 658 12.02 -3.81 -26.15
C ILE A 658 13.37 -4.38 -25.71
N ARG A 659 14.40 -4.14 -26.52
CA ARG A 659 15.79 -4.46 -26.17
C ARG A 659 16.69 -3.25 -26.24
N PHE A 660 17.53 -3.08 -25.23
CA PHE A 660 18.70 -2.22 -25.29
C PHE A 660 19.93 -3.09 -25.52
N LYS A 661 20.54 -2.99 -26.70
CA LYS A 661 21.64 -3.85 -27.15
C LYS A 661 22.95 -3.08 -27.22
N ILE A 662 24.00 -3.66 -26.64
CA ILE A 662 25.37 -3.15 -26.73
C ILE A 662 26.34 -4.29 -27.06
N LYS A 663 27.55 -3.91 -27.50
CA LYS A 663 28.68 -4.81 -27.62
C LYS A 663 29.79 -4.33 -26.68
N ALA A 664 30.16 -5.12 -25.67
CA ALA A 664 31.15 -4.74 -24.68
C ALA A 664 31.67 -5.95 -23.89
N PRO A 665 32.87 -5.90 -23.29
CA PRO A 665 33.36 -6.95 -22.41
C PRO A 665 32.75 -6.94 -21.01
N GLN A 666 32.24 -5.80 -20.59
CA GLN A 666 31.57 -5.58 -19.30
C GLN A 666 30.43 -4.56 -19.49
N MET A 667 29.48 -4.51 -18.57
CA MET A 667 28.36 -3.56 -18.63
C MET A 667 28.13 -2.93 -17.27
N HIS A 668 27.84 -1.62 -17.26
CA HIS A 668 27.34 -0.87 -16.11
C HIS A 668 26.11 -0.09 -16.55
N ARG A 669 25.00 -0.79 -16.79
CA ARG A 669 23.79 -0.19 -17.36
C ARG A 669 22.94 0.41 -16.24
N ILE A 670 22.51 1.65 -16.41
CA ILE A 670 21.56 2.33 -15.51
C ILE A 670 20.29 2.59 -16.30
N THR A 671 19.18 2.03 -15.86
CA THR A 671 17.85 2.23 -16.43
C THR A 671 16.95 2.92 -15.43
N VAL A 672 16.49 4.12 -15.75
CA VAL A 672 15.49 4.86 -14.98
C VAL A 672 14.11 4.58 -15.54
N ILE A 673 13.21 4.09 -14.68
CA ILE A 673 11.81 3.76 -14.98
C ILE A 673 10.94 4.79 -14.25
N SER A 674 10.40 5.76 -14.98
CA SER A 674 9.58 6.84 -14.42
C SER A 674 8.21 6.85 -15.06
N SER A 675 7.17 6.69 -14.25
CA SER A 675 5.78 6.87 -14.66
C SER A 675 5.26 8.24 -14.22
N ARG A 676 4.24 8.75 -14.92
CA ARG A 676 3.49 9.95 -14.54
C ARG A 676 2.10 9.96 -15.17
N PHE A 677 1.17 10.71 -14.57
CA PHE A 677 0.00 11.19 -15.29
C PHE A 677 0.39 12.30 -16.28
N LEU A 678 -0.33 12.44 -17.39
CA LEU A 678 0.03 13.45 -18.41
C LEU A 678 -0.05 14.90 -17.91
N ASN A 679 -0.82 15.17 -16.86
CA ASN A 679 -0.94 16.48 -16.21
C ASN A 679 0.15 16.74 -15.16
N GLU A 680 1.00 15.76 -14.84
CA GLU A 680 2.13 15.92 -13.94
C GLU A 680 3.39 16.37 -14.71
N PRO A 681 4.28 17.14 -14.08
CA PRO A 681 5.49 17.62 -14.73
C PRO A 681 6.40 16.45 -15.16
N GLU A 682 6.93 16.54 -16.38
CA GLU A 682 7.88 15.55 -16.91
C GLU A 682 9.25 15.70 -16.24
N LYS A 683 9.84 14.57 -15.82
CA LYS A 683 11.24 14.52 -15.37
C LYS A 683 12.17 14.56 -16.59
N LYS A 684 13.25 15.33 -16.51
CA LYS A 684 14.26 15.40 -17.57
C LYS A 684 15.42 14.46 -17.24
N PHE A 685 15.91 13.75 -18.26
CA PHE A 685 16.98 12.78 -18.14
C PHE A 685 18.16 13.16 -19.04
N LYS A 686 19.39 12.98 -18.54
CA LYS A 686 20.61 13.24 -19.31
C LYS A 686 21.69 12.23 -18.95
N SER A 687 22.35 11.64 -19.95
CA SER A 687 23.53 10.81 -19.74
C SER A 687 24.74 11.68 -19.39
N LEU A 688 25.61 11.17 -18.52
CA LEU A 688 26.85 11.82 -18.12
C LEU A 688 28.00 10.85 -18.35
N ASN A 689 29.07 11.34 -18.98
CA ASN A 689 30.28 10.56 -19.19
C ASN A 689 31.08 10.47 -17.90
N ILE A 690 31.33 9.24 -17.43
CA ILE A 690 32.25 8.96 -16.33
C ILE A 690 33.25 7.90 -16.79
N LYS A 691 34.47 7.93 -16.27
CA LYS A 691 35.53 6.99 -16.67
C LYS A 691 35.14 5.56 -16.25
N GLY A 692 35.07 4.65 -17.22
CA GLY A 692 34.86 3.21 -17.00
C GLY A 692 33.44 2.81 -16.59
N GLY A 693 32.49 3.74 -16.45
CA GLY A 693 31.12 3.46 -16.02
C GLY A 693 30.10 4.38 -16.69
N ASN A 694 28.89 4.44 -16.14
CA ASN A 694 27.83 5.32 -16.62
C ASN A 694 27.23 6.15 -15.50
N ALA A 695 26.68 7.32 -15.86
CA ALA A 695 25.89 8.13 -14.94
C ALA A 695 24.68 8.76 -15.64
N VAL A 696 23.61 8.98 -14.88
CA VAL A 696 22.38 9.64 -15.31
C VAL A 696 22.10 10.81 -14.38
N LYS A 697 21.77 11.96 -14.97
CA LYS A 697 21.16 13.09 -14.27
C LYS A 697 19.66 13.05 -14.46
N VAL A 698 18.90 13.13 -13.37
CA VAL A 698 17.44 13.31 -13.37
C VAL A 698 17.12 14.69 -12.81
N GLU A 699 16.26 15.45 -13.49
CA GLU A 699 15.88 16.81 -13.08
C GLU A 699 14.36 16.97 -13.00
N SER A 700 13.90 17.56 -11.89
CA SER A 700 12.50 17.94 -11.68
C SER A 700 12.44 19.17 -10.76
N GLY A 701 12.01 20.32 -11.29
CA GLY A 701 11.95 21.58 -10.55
C GLY A 701 13.31 21.99 -9.95
N ASN A 702 13.37 22.13 -8.62
CA ASN A 702 14.57 22.51 -7.85
C ASN A 702 15.41 21.30 -7.37
N ILE A 703 15.12 20.10 -7.90
CA ILE A 703 15.79 18.85 -7.57
C ILE A 703 16.63 18.41 -8.76
N SER A 704 17.88 18.03 -8.47
CA SER A 704 18.78 17.35 -9.41
C SER A 704 19.34 16.11 -8.75
N GLU A 705 19.22 14.98 -9.42
CA GLU A 705 19.66 13.67 -8.92
C GLU A 705 20.71 13.11 -9.87
N TYR A 706 21.71 12.44 -9.31
CA TYR A 706 22.79 11.81 -10.05
C TYR A 706 22.87 10.36 -9.64
N ILE A 707 22.66 9.45 -10.58
CA ILE A 707 22.85 8.01 -10.41
C ILE A 707 24.10 7.63 -11.16
N PHE A 708 24.97 6.80 -10.57
CA PHE A 708 26.17 6.30 -11.23
C PHE A 708 26.45 4.85 -10.88
N ALA A 709 27.12 4.16 -11.79
CA ALA A 709 27.60 2.80 -11.64
C ALA A 709 28.88 2.59 -12.46
N GLY A 710 29.84 1.85 -11.92
CA GLY A 710 31.11 1.58 -12.58
C GLY A 710 31.99 0.59 -11.82
N PRO A 711 33.18 0.26 -12.36
CA PRO A 711 34.12 -0.67 -11.75
C PRO A 711 34.71 -0.09 -10.47
N GLU A 712 35.54 -0.84 -9.74
CA GLU A 712 36.26 -0.30 -8.56
C GLU A 712 37.18 0.88 -8.92
N GLY A 713 37.45 1.75 -7.93
CA GLY A 713 38.28 2.96 -8.08
C GLY A 713 37.49 4.26 -8.05
N GLU A 714 38.17 5.42 -8.16
CA GLU A 714 37.54 6.74 -8.05
C GLU A 714 36.70 7.10 -9.29
N LYS A 715 35.45 7.50 -9.07
CA LYS A 715 34.52 8.05 -10.07
C LYS A 715 34.42 9.56 -9.84
N LYS A 716 34.47 10.32 -10.93
CA LYS A 716 34.19 11.77 -10.93
C LYS A 716 32.86 12.02 -11.64
N ILE A 717 31.87 12.55 -10.92
CA ILE A 717 30.54 12.86 -11.43
C ILE A 717 30.30 14.36 -11.29
N VAL A 718 30.52 15.12 -12.36
CA VAL A 718 30.40 16.58 -12.36
C VAL A 718 31.28 17.21 -11.26
N LYS A 719 30.69 17.62 -10.12
CA LYS A 719 31.40 18.21 -8.98
C LYS A 719 31.65 17.21 -7.84
N PHE A 720 31.21 15.97 -7.98
CA PHE A 720 31.31 14.93 -6.96
C PHE A 720 32.43 13.95 -7.30
N SER A 721 33.04 13.36 -6.29
CA SER A 721 33.87 12.18 -6.51
C SER A 721 33.79 11.19 -5.36
N THR A 722 33.94 9.90 -5.67
CA THR A 722 33.78 8.79 -4.72
C THR A 722 34.38 7.52 -5.31
N ASP A 723 34.80 6.60 -4.45
CA ASP A 723 35.26 5.27 -4.84
C ASP A 723 34.13 4.22 -4.93
N ALA A 724 32.91 4.55 -4.50
CA ALA A 724 31.76 3.65 -4.51
C ALA A 724 31.51 3.05 -5.90
N LYS A 725 31.15 1.76 -5.97
CA LYS A 725 30.82 1.07 -7.23
C LYS A 725 29.52 1.61 -7.85
N LEU A 726 28.56 1.92 -6.99
CA LEU A 726 27.25 2.44 -7.34
C LEU A 726 26.85 3.50 -6.33
N GLY A 727 26.09 4.50 -6.78
CA GLY A 727 25.51 5.47 -5.87
C GLY A 727 24.42 6.32 -6.48
N TYR A 728 23.74 7.02 -5.57
CA TYR A 728 22.69 7.99 -5.87
C TYR A 728 22.96 9.26 -5.05
N ILE A 729 22.88 10.43 -5.68
CA ILE A 729 23.14 11.73 -5.06
C ILE A 729 21.95 12.64 -5.35
N ARG A 730 21.25 13.14 -4.33
CA ARG A 730 20.19 14.15 -4.50
C ARG A 730 20.67 15.52 -4.06
N ILE A 731 20.48 16.49 -4.95
CA ILE A 731 20.65 17.91 -4.72
C ILE A 731 19.27 18.57 -4.69
N LYS A 732 18.97 19.28 -3.61
CA LYS A 732 17.73 20.05 -3.45
C LYS A 732 18.09 21.50 -3.13
N ASN A 733 17.53 22.45 -3.88
CA ASN A 733 17.87 23.88 -3.74
C ASN A 733 19.39 24.13 -3.79
N GLY A 734 20.10 23.43 -4.67
CA GLY A 734 21.56 23.55 -4.84
C GLY A 734 22.43 22.90 -3.75
N LYS A 735 21.84 22.38 -2.67
CA LYS A 735 22.55 21.73 -1.54
C LYS A 735 22.43 20.20 -1.59
N LEU A 736 23.44 19.50 -1.09
CA LEU A 736 23.40 18.05 -0.88
C LEU A 736 22.29 17.71 0.11
N SER A 737 21.33 16.91 -0.33
CA SER A 737 20.13 16.55 0.45
C SER A 737 20.19 15.10 0.90
N SER A 738 20.61 14.19 0.01
CA SER A 738 20.78 12.79 0.36
C SER A 738 21.77 12.08 -0.55
N LEU A 739 22.25 10.94 -0.07
CA LEU A 739 23.29 10.14 -0.68
C LEU A 739 23.03 8.65 -0.43
N LEU A 740 23.35 7.82 -1.42
CA LEU A 740 23.59 6.37 -1.30
C LEU A 740 24.96 6.08 -1.91
N LEU A 741 25.79 5.34 -1.17
CA LEU A 741 27.04 4.75 -1.64
C LEU A 741 26.98 3.24 -1.40
N VAL A 742 27.30 2.44 -2.41
CA VAL A 742 27.44 0.98 -2.29
C VAL A 742 28.90 0.60 -2.55
N GLY A 743 29.50 -0.10 -1.58
CA GLY A 743 30.91 -0.52 -1.63
C GLY A 743 31.88 0.66 -1.71
N GLY A 744 31.60 1.76 -1.00
CA GLY A 744 32.43 2.97 -1.01
C GLY A 744 33.01 3.31 0.36
N SER A 745 34.16 3.97 0.38
CA SER A 745 34.82 4.48 1.59
C SER A 745 34.84 6.00 1.66
N ASN A 746 34.66 6.72 0.55
CA ASN A 746 34.73 8.18 0.59
C ASN A 746 33.75 8.87 -0.37
N PHE A 747 33.37 10.09 -0.03
CA PHE A 747 32.59 10.97 -0.89
C PHE A 747 33.06 12.42 -0.76
N LYS A 748 33.29 13.06 -1.90
CA LYS A 748 33.84 14.41 -2.01
C LYS A 748 32.92 15.32 -2.82
N VAL A 749 32.87 16.59 -2.46
CA VAL A 749 32.21 17.66 -3.21
C VAL A 749 33.25 18.73 -3.53
N LYS A 750 33.48 19.02 -4.81
CA LYS A 750 34.52 19.96 -5.30
C LYS A 750 35.91 19.66 -4.71
N GLY A 751 36.24 18.38 -4.55
CA GLY A 751 37.52 17.92 -3.97
C GLY A 751 37.54 17.84 -2.44
N GLU A 752 36.59 18.47 -1.74
CA GLU A 752 36.51 18.39 -0.28
C GLU A 752 35.82 17.11 0.18
N LYS A 753 36.45 16.38 1.11
CA LYS A 753 35.86 15.21 1.75
C LYS A 753 34.64 15.61 2.60
N ILE A 754 33.50 14.97 2.33
CA ILE A 754 32.26 15.10 3.10
C ILE A 754 32.03 13.85 3.95
N ILE A 755 32.35 12.67 3.40
CA ILE A 755 32.33 11.39 4.11
C ILE A 755 33.65 10.67 3.87
N GLU A 756 34.18 10.05 4.91
CA GLU A 756 35.33 9.15 4.87
C GLU A 756 35.08 7.99 5.83
N SER A 757 35.35 6.76 5.42
CA SER A 757 35.30 5.55 6.23
C SER A 757 36.69 4.91 6.25
N GLU A 758 37.07 4.28 7.35
CA GLU A 758 38.34 3.56 7.47
C GLU A 758 38.42 2.38 6.50
N SER A 759 37.29 1.74 6.22
CA SER A 759 37.14 0.68 5.21
C SER A 759 35.87 0.88 4.39
N PRO A 760 35.78 0.34 3.16
CA PRO A 760 34.56 0.39 2.36
C PRO A 760 33.41 -0.29 3.08
N VAL A 761 32.31 0.44 3.30
CA VAL A 761 31.07 -0.14 3.83
C VAL A 761 30.33 -0.88 2.72
N LYS A 762 29.54 -1.92 3.06
CA LYS A 762 28.68 -2.57 2.06
C LYS A 762 27.72 -1.55 1.45
N HIS A 763 27.12 -0.71 2.29
CA HIS A 763 26.49 0.52 1.85
C HIS A 763 26.40 1.57 2.95
N LEU A 764 26.18 2.81 2.53
CA LEU A 764 25.81 3.94 3.38
C LEU A 764 24.76 4.80 2.66
N THR A 765 23.63 5.01 3.31
CA THR A 765 22.66 6.04 2.96
C THR A 765 22.70 7.16 3.99
N VAL A 766 22.55 8.41 3.54
CA VAL A 766 22.53 9.58 4.41
C VAL A 766 21.53 10.59 3.86
N GLU A 767 20.67 11.11 4.73
CA GLU A 767 19.90 12.33 4.53
C GLU A 767 20.52 13.44 5.38
N PHE A 768 20.84 14.56 4.72
CA PHE A 768 21.46 15.72 5.33
C PHE A 768 20.38 16.77 5.66
N LEU A 769 19.95 16.82 6.92
CA LEU A 769 19.04 17.85 7.42
C LEU A 769 19.83 18.89 8.25
N PRO A 770 19.33 20.14 8.37
CA PRO A 770 20.05 21.21 9.08
C PRO A 770 20.47 20.87 10.51
N LEU A 771 19.62 20.14 11.25
CA LEU A 771 19.84 19.78 12.66
C LEU A 771 19.97 18.27 12.90
N GLU A 772 20.02 17.48 11.83
CA GLU A 772 20.06 16.02 11.92
C GLU A 772 20.66 15.42 10.66
N TYR A 773 21.64 14.54 10.81
CA TYR A 773 21.97 13.59 9.76
C TYR A 773 21.40 12.24 10.15
N LYS A 774 20.68 11.59 9.26
CA LYS A 774 20.15 10.25 9.51
C LYS A 774 20.31 9.40 8.28
N GLY A 775 20.34 8.09 8.47
CA GLY A 775 20.50 7.19 7.35
C GLY A 775 20.53 5.75 7.81
N HIS A 776 21.10 4.92 6.95
CA HIS A 776 21.19 3.49 7.15
C HIS A 776 22.51 2.99 6.58
N PHE A 777 23.15 2.05 7.27
CA PHE A 777 24.41 1.46 6.85
C PHE A 777 24.37 -0.07 6.94
N GLU A 778 25.32 -0.70 6.25
CA GLU A 778 25.70 -2.08 6.51
C GLU A 778 27.23 -2.19 6.45
N SER A 779 27.82 -2.80 7.47
CA SER A 779 29.26 -3.04 7.57
C SER A 779 29.54 -4.49 7.96
N LYS A 780 30.58 -5.08 7.37
CA LYS A 780 31.05 -6.44 7.70
C LYS A 780 31.91 -6.48 8.98
N GLU A 781 32.35 -5.33 9.43
CA GLU A 781 33.26 -5.19 10.57
C GLU A 781 32.97 -3.87 11.29
N HIS A 782 33.50 -3.75 12.51
CA HIS A 782 33.51 -2.47 13.20
C HIS A 782 34.36 -1.48 12.42
N THR A 783 33.81 -0.32 12.07
CA THR A 783 34.52 0.68 11.25
C THR A 783 34.18 2.09 11.73
N LYS A 784 35.05 3.06 11.42
CA LYS A 784 34.82 4.46 11.74
C LYS A 784 34.41 5.23 10.50
N ILE A 785 33.32 5.97 10.61
CA ILE A 785 32.84 6.86 9.56
C ILE A 785 32.94 8.30 10.05
N LYS A 786 33.66 9.13 9.29
CA LYS A 786 33.78 10.57 9.48
C LYS A 786 32.77 11.28 8.59
N PHE A 787 32.02 12.19 9.18
CA PHE A 787 31.11 13.10 8.50
C PHE A 787 31.61 14.53 8.64
N ALA A 788 31.63 15.30 7.55
CA ALA A 788 31.86 16.75 7.61
C ALA A 788 30.64 17.43 8.23
N ILE A 789 30.81 17.96 9.44
CA ILE A 789 29.76 18.55 10.26
C ILE A 789 30.32 19.80 10.94
N ASP A 790 29.77 20.97 10.58
CA ASP A 790 30.17 22.24 11.16
C ASP A 790 29.61 22.41 12.57
N SER A 791 28.36 22.01 12.80
CA SER A 791 27.67 22.13 14.08
C SER A 791 28.15 21.12 15.14
N PRO A 792 28.07 21.45 16.45
CA PRO A 792 28.32 20.48 17.52
C PRO A 792 27.30 19.34 17.52
N VAL A 793 27.75 18.11 17.82
CA VAL A 793 26.86 16.95 17.98
C VAL A 793 26.21 16.99 19.35
N LYS A 794 24.88 16.87 19.40
CA LYS A 794 24.08 16.75 20.62
C LYS A 794 24.02 15.30 21.09
N ASN A 795 23.73 14.37 20.18
CA ASN A 795 23.81 12.93 20.41
C ASN A 795 23.95 12.18 19.09
N ALA A 796 24.37 10.92 19.15
CA ALA A 796 24.28 9.99 18.04
C ALA A 796 23.87 8.60 18.54
N TYR A 797 23.00 7.92 17.79
CA TYR A 797 22.53 6.59 18.12
C TYR A 797 22.26 5.77 16.86
N TYR A 798 22.21 4.45 17.02
CA TYR A 798 21.81 3.51 15.99
C TYR A 798 20.69 2.60 16.48
N VAL A 799 19.93 2.08 15.51
CA VAL A 799 18.85 1.11 15.71
C VAL A 799 19.17 -0.07 14.79
N PRO A 800 19.53 -1.24 15.33
CA PRO A 800 19.80 -2.43 14.53
C PRO A 800 18.57 -2.84 13.72
N ASP A 801 18.80 -3.35 12.50
CA ASP A 801 17.77 -4.06 11.75
C ASP A 801 17.43 -5.39 12.46
N VAL A 802 16.18 -5.80 12.34
CA VAL A 802 15.72 -7.16 12.65
C VAL A 802 15.49 -7.93 11.35
N ASP A 803 15.37 -9.25 11.41
CA ASP A 803 15.01 -10.02 10.22
C ASP A 803 13.65 -9.56 9.68
N GLU A 804 13.44 -9.79 8.39
CA GLU A 804 12.29 -9.25 7.67
C GLU A 804 10.94 -9.71 8.22
N TRP A 805 10.84 -10.97 8.66
CA TRP A 805 9.60 -11.52 9.21
C TRP A 805 9.30 -10.93 10.59
N THR A 806 10.32 -10.79 11.43
CA THR A 806 10.20 -10.05 12.70
C THR A 806 9.79 -8.61 12.45
N ARG A 807 10.40 -7.92 11.48
CA ARG A 807 10.05 -6.54 11.10
C ARG A 807 8.58 -6.40 10.72
N MET A 808 8.06 -7.34 9.93
CA MET A 808 6.67 -7.30 9.47
C MET A 808 5.68 -7.55 10.60
N ILE A 809 5.99 -8.50 11.49
CA ILE A 809 5.07 -9.00 12.51
C ILE A 809 5.12 -8.14 13.78
N GLU A 810 6.31 -7.83 14.25
CA GLU A 810 6.57 -7.18 15.53
C GLU A 810 6.94 -5.70 15.39
N GLY A 811 7.36 -5.28 14.19
CA GLY A 811 7.80 -3.93 13.87
C GLY A 811 9.32 -3.79 13.89
N GLU A 812 9.80 -2.56 13.75
CA GLU A 812 11.24 -2.26 13.83
C GLU A 812 11.77 -2.43 15.26
N SER A 813 13.08 -2.64 15.39
CA SER A 813 13.74 -2.65 16.69
C SER A 813 13.42 -1.37 17.47
N LYS A 814 13.05 -1.54 18.74
CA LYS A 814 12.85 -0.43 19.68
C LYS A 814 14.15 -0.08 20.41
N GLU A 815 15.18 -0.90 20.28
CA GLU A 815 16.47 -0.71 20.94
C GLU A 815 17.25 0.41 20.26
N LYS A 816 17.54 1.47 21.02
CA LYS A 816 18.39 2.59 20.59
C LYS A 816 19.72 2.48 21.31
N LEU A 817 20.76 2.26 20.54
CA LEU A 817 22.11 2.08 21.05
C LEU A 817 22.91 3.33 20.77
N SER A 818 23.41 3.97 21.83
CA SER A 818 24.26 5.16 21.71
C SER A 818 25.52 4.82 20.92
N LEU A 819 25.80 5.58 19.87
CA LEU A 819 27.07 5.46 19.14
C LEU A 819 28.16 6.20 19.93
N LYS A 820 29.42 5.82 19.75
CA LYS A 820 30.54 6.64 20.24
C LYS A 820 30.95 7.60 19.13
N TRP A 821 31.20 8.87 19.47
CA TRP A 821 31.66 9.87 18.51
C TRP A 821 32.77 10.75 19.06
N LYS A 822 33.64 11.24 18.16
CA LYS A 822 34.69 12.21 18.45
C LYS A 822 34.71 13.30 17.38
N LYS A 823 34.75 14.58 17.79
CA LYS A 823 34.94 15.70 16.85
C LYS A 823 36.44 15.96 16.64
N ASN A 824 36.88 15.96 15.40
CA ASN A 824 38.25 16.25 14.97
C ASN A 824 38.20 17.30 13.84
N GLY A 825 38.42 18.57 14.17
CA GLY A 825 38.28 19.68 13.21
C GLY A 825 36.85 19.78 12.67
N LYS A 826 36.71 19.78 11.33
CA LYS A 826 35.41 19.80 10.65
C LYS A 826 34.70 18.44 10.58
N PHE A 827 35.34 17.37 11.06
CA PHE A 827 34.80 16.02 11.01
C PHE A 827 34.28 15.55 12.37
N VAL A 828 33.17 14.82 12.32
CA VAL A 828 32.68 13.99 13.42
C VAL A 828 32.92 12.54 13.01
N GLU A 829 33.77 11.86 13.75
CA GLU A 829 34.06 10.44 13.62
C GLU A 829 33.06 9.65 14.47
N LEU A 830 32.31 8.75 13.85
CA LEU A 830 31.39 7.81 14.48
C LEU A 830 31.96 6.40 14.40
N ILE A 831 31.95 5.71 15.53
CA ILE A 831 32.30 4.28 15.58
C ILE A 831 31.00 3.51 15.35
N ILE A 832 30.85 2.91 14.17
CA ILE A 832 29.69 2.06 13.85
C ILE A 832 30.03 0.59 14.11
N PRO A 833 29.08 -0.20 14.63
CA PRO A 833 29.28 -1.62 14.86
C PRO A 833 29.28 -2.40 13.54
N GLU A 834 29.76 -3.65 13.61
CA GLU A 834 29.43 -4.66 12.60
C GLU A 834 27.91 -4.87 12.55
N GLY A 835 27.36 -5.02 11.35
CA GLY A 835 25.94 -5.30 11.14
C GLY A 835 25.26 -4.25 10.27
N LYS A 836 23.93 -4.17 10.43
CA LYS A 836 23.02 -3.41 9.58
C LYS A 836 22.03 -2.62 10.42
N GLY A 837 21.76 -1.37 10.09
CA GLY A 837 20.73 -0.62 10.77
C GLY A 837 20.70 0.87 10.46
N LYS A 838 19.73 1.55 11.09
CA LYS A 838 19.54 3.00 10.98
C LYS A 838 20.43 3.73 11.96
N PHE A 839 20.97 4.87 11.56
CA PHE A 839 21.71 5.76 12.44
C PHE A 839 21.14 7.18 12.40
N VAL A 840 21.33 7.92 13.49
CA VAL A 840 20.94 9.31 13.62
C VAL A 840 22.05 10.07 14.36
N ILE A 841 22.41 11.24 13.85
CA ILE A 841 23.30 12.23 14.44
C ILE A 841 22.46 13.50 14.65
N LYS A 842 22.15 13.85 15.89
CA LYS A 842 21.49 15.12 16.20
C LYS A 842 22.53 16.21 16.39
N LEU A 843 22.31 17.35 15.77
CA LEU A 843 23.19 18.52 15.85
C LEU A 843 22.58 19.58 16.77
N ARG A 844 23.42 20.42 17.36
CA ARG A 844 22.98 21.64 18.05
C ARG A 844 22.74 22.74 17.04
N ASP A 845 21.70 23.52 17.28
CA ASP A 845 21.50 24.77 16.57
C ASP A 845 22.52 25.80 17.04
N ILE A 846 23.20 26.44 16.10
CA ILE A 846 24.20 27.49 16.34
C ILE A 846 23.87 28.77 15.57
N THR A 847 22.78 28.77 14.80
CA THR A 847 22.37 29.93 14.02
C THR A 847 21.46 30.80 14.86
N PRO A 848 21.75 32.10 15.02
CA PRO A 848 20.80 33.00 15.66
C PRO A 848 19.54 33.21 14.83
N PRO A 849 18.39 33.50 15.47
CA PRO A 849 17.16 33.84 14.77
C PRO A 849 17.32 34.98 13.78
N SER A 850 16.63 34.88 12.65
CA SER A 850 16.60 35.92 11.63
C SER A 850 15.20 36.48 11.41
N VAL A 851 15.13 37.77 11.06
CA VAL A 851 13.85 38.45 10.78
C VAL A 851 13.45 38.21 9.34
N LYS A 852 12.29 37.58 9.13
CA LYS A 852 11.67 37.42 7.81
C LYS A 852 10.92 38.67 7.36
N SER A 853 10.25 39.35 8.29
CA SER A 853 9.54 40.60 8.00
C SER A 853 9.46 41.47 9.25
N MET A 854 9.45 42.78 9.04
CA MET A 854 9.37 43.78 10.10
C MET A 854 8.50 44.95 9.66
N ALA A 855 7.69 45.47 10.58
CA ALA A 855 6.87 46.65 10.39
C ALA A 855 6.98 47.59 11.62
N PRO A 856 6.76 48.91 11.44
CA PRO A 856 6.58 49.61 10.17
C PRO A 856 7.83 49.58 9.28
N LYS A 857 7.73 49.97 8.00
CA LYS A 857 8.90 50.16 7.11
C LYS A 857 9.48 51.58 7.31
N GLU A 858 10.13 52.18 6.31
CA GLU A 858 10.78 53.50 6.44
C GLU A 858 9.83 54.65 6.81
N LEU A 859 8.55 54.58 6.41
CA LEU A 859 7.55 55.60 6.65
C LEU A 859 6.29 54.97 7.24
N CYS A 860 5.71 55.63 8.24
CA CYS A 860 4.48 55.20 8.90
C CYS A 860 3.48 56.37 9.04
N PRO A 861 2.20 56.07 9.28
CA PRO A 861 1.14 57.08 9.36
C PRO A 861 1.32 58.07 10.50
N GLY A 862 0.99 59.34 10.22
CA GLY A 862 0.88 60.39 11.23
C GLY A 862 -0.48 60.39 11.92
N GLY A 863 -0.62 61.24 12.93
CA GLY A 863 -1.88 61.42 13.66
C GLY A 863 -2.19 60.32 14.67
N VAL A 864 -1.22 59.44 15.00
CA VAL A 864 -1.35 58.41 16.03
C VAL A 864 -0.31 58.62 17.14
N LYS A 865 -0.68 58.31 18.39
CA LYS A 865 0.21 58.43 19.57
C LYS A 865 1.09 57.20 19.81
N LYS A 866 0.67 56.03 19.32
CA LYS A 866 1.39 54.76 19.48
C LYS A 866 1.41 54.01 18.15
N ILE A 867 2.56 53.42 17.86
CA ILE A 867 2.77 52.52 16.72
C ILE A 867 3.17 51.16 17.25
N GLU A 868 2.61 50.09 16.67
CA GLU A 868 3.06 48.74 16.96
C GLU A 868 4.21 48.37 16.03
N ILE A 869 5.30 47.94 16.63
CA ILE A 869 6.39 47.28 15.92
C ILE A 869 6.07 45.80 15.89
N SER A 870 6.00 45.23 14.68
CA SER A 870 5.82 43.80 14.47
C SER A 870 7.05 43.18 13.81
N LEU A 871 7.40 41.97 14.24
CA LEU A 871 8.59 41.25 13.78
C LEU A 871 8.26 39.77 13.64
N LEU A 872 8.55 39.18 12.47
CA LEU A 872 8.40 37.75 12.21
C LEU A 872 9.79 37.11 12.08
N THR A 873 10.07 36.08 12.86
CA THR A 873 11.31 35.30 12.78
C THR A 873 11.15 34.03 11.92
N ASP A 874 12.26 33.51 11.45
CA ASP A 874 12.33 32.23 10.72
C ASP A 874 12.15 31.00 11.61
N GLU A 875 12.54 31.12 12.88
CA GLU A 875 12.43 30.11 13.93
C GLU A 875 11.80 30.65 15.22
N GLU A 876 11.53 29.78 16.18
CA GLU A 876 10.99 30.22 17.47
C GLU A 876 12.05 30.98 18.28
N ALA A 877 11.74 32.21 18.68
CA ALA A 877 12.66 33.09 19.38
C ALA A 877 11.96 33.94 20.46
N ASP A 878 12.74 34.43 21.42
CA ASP A 878 12.36 35.57 22.23
C ASP A 878 12.91 36.85 21.60
N CYS A 879 12.10 37.91 21.53
CA CYS A 879 12.51 39.23 21.02
C CYS A 879 12.46 40.30 22.12
N TYR A 880 13.47 41.16 22.18
CA TYR A 880 13.60 42.21 23.20
C TYR A 880 13.98 43.56 22.57
N LEU A 881 13.32 44.66 22.96
CA LEU A 881 13.76 46.02 22.69
C LEU A 881 14.83 46.44 23.70
N ILE A 882 15.95 46.99 23.21
CA ILE A 882 17.05 47.50 24.02
C ILE A 882 16.87 49.00 24.23
N LYS A 883 16.69 49.44 25.48
CA LYS A 883 16.61 50.86 25.88
C LYS A 883 17.57 51.12 27.05
N GLY A 884 18.78 51.60 26.74
CA GLY A 884 19.87 51.71 27.72
C GLY A 884 20.25 50.34 28.28
N MET A 885 20.26 50.18 29.62
CA MET A 885 20.50 48.90 30.29
C MET A 885 19.24 48.00 30.40
N ARG A 886 18.05 48.50 30.05
CA ARG A 886 16.78 47.75 30.17
C ARG A 886 16.44 47.01 28.87
N LYS A 887 15.89 45.81 29.01
CA LYS A 887 15.33 44.99 27.93
C LYS A 887 13.82 44.87 28.12
N ILE A 888 13.05 45.25 27.10
CA ILE A 888 11.58 45.13 27.10
C ILE A 888 11.22 43.96 26.18
N LYS A 889 10.59 42.91 26.71
CA LYS A 889 10.23 41.72 25.92
C LYS A 889 9.04 42.03 25.02
N PHE A 890 9.08 41.55 23.77
CA PHE A 890 7.96 41.59 22.85
C PHE A 890 6.93 40.50 23.24
N GLU A 891 5.66 40.74 22.95
CA GLU A 891 4.62 39.72 23.07
C GLU A 891 4.70 38.74 21.88
N SER A 892 4.52 37.44 22.13
CA SER A 892 4.50 36.41 21.10
C SER A 892 3.48 35.32 21.40
N LYS A 893 2.68 34.94 20.40
CA LYS A 893 1.64 33.89 20.52
C LYS A 893 2.08 32.53 19.98
N ASP A 894 2.94 32.51 18.96
CA ASP A 894 3.37 31.30 18.24
C ASP A 894 4.89 31.08 18.28
N GLY A 895 5.60 31.90 19.06
CA GLY A 895 7.05 31.90 19.17
C GLY A 895 7.80 32.53 17.99
N LYS A 896 7.12 32.88 16.89
CA LYS A 896 7.76 33.47 15.70
C LYS A 896 7.30 34.89 15.38
N LYS A 897 6.06 35.23 15.73
CA LYS A 897 5.52 36.59 15.59
C LYS A 897 5.69 37.33 16.90
N HIS A 898 6.27 38.51 16.81
CA HIS A 898 6.60 39.37 17.93
C HIS A 898 5.98 40.74 17.73
N SER A 899 5.39 41.31 18.77
CA SER A 899 4.81 42.65 18.73
C SER A 899 5.19 43.49 19.96
N LEU A 900 5.36 44.79 19.78
CA LEU A 900 5.62 45.76 20.84
C LEU A 900 5.08 47.14 20.46
N SER A 901 4.24 47.73 21.31
CA SER A 901 3.76 49.11 21.14
C SER A 901 4.75 50.15 21.65
N VAL A 902 5.03 51.18 20.86
CA VAL A 902 5.90 52.32 21.21
C VAL A 902 5.21 53.66 20.98
N GLU A 903 5.52 54.66 21.82
CA GLU A 903 4.98 56.02 21.69
C GLU A 903 5.73 56.82 20.62
N VAL A 904 4.98 57.57 19.82
CA VAL A 904 5.51 58.33 18.69
C VAL A 904 4.83 59.69 18.51
N GLU A 905 5.48 60.59 17.77
CA GLU A 905 4.95 61.89 17.36
C GLU A 905 5.07 62.08 15.84
N SER A 906 4.04 62.69 15.23
CA SER A 906 4.01 63.04 13.81
C SER A 906 5.23 63.87 13.40
N GLY A 907 5.84 63.53 12.26
CA GLY A 907 7.00 64.24 11.70
C GLY A 907 8.37 63.81 12.25
N LYS A 908 8.44 63.11 13.40
CA LYS A 908 9.70 62.63 14.00
C LYS A 908 10.22 61.33 13.38
N ARG A 909 11.53 61.08 13.51
CA ARG A 909 12.21 59.84 13.12
C ARG A 909 12.62 59.05 14.37
N TYR A 910 12.35 57.75 14.36
CA TYR A 910 12.68 56.83 15.44
C TYR A 910 13.71 55.80 14.99
N THR A 911 14.53 55.33 15.93
CA THR A 911 15.52 54.27 15.71
C THR A 911 15.59 53.39 16.95
N PHE A 912 15.33 52.10 16.78
CA PHE A 912 15.31 51.10 17.83
C PHE A 912 16.33 49.99 17.57
N ASN A 913 16.83 49.38 18.64
CA ASN A 913 17.68 48.20 18.58
C ASN A 913 16.97 47.03 19.27
N TYR A 914 16.84 45.91 18.58
CA TYR A 914 16.22 44.68 19.09
C TYR A 914 17.26 43.58 19.30
N LEU A 915 17.00 42.67 20.24
CA LEU A 915 17.76 41.45 20.50
C LEU A 915 16.83 40.25 20.31
N LEU A 916 17.15 39.37 19.37
CA LEU A 916 16.52 38.06 19.24
C LEU A 916 17.33 37.02 20.00
N LYS A 917 16.66 36.02 20.58
CA LYS A 917 17.29 34.88 21.26
C LYS A 917 16.49 33.59 21.01
N ASP A 918 17.10 32.54 20.47
CA ASP A 918 16.43 31.24 20.33
C ASP A 918 16.44 30.42 21.64
N LYS A 919 15.94 29.19 21.58
CA LYS A 919 15.92 28.24 22.71
C LYS A 919 17.30 27.73 23.10
N GLU A 920 18.25 27.69 22.17
CA GLU A 920 19.62 27.22 22.41
C GLU A 920 20.54 28.36 22.91
N GLY A 921 20.03 29.59 22.94
CA GLY A 921 20.70 30.78 23.47
C GLY A 921 21.43 31.63 22.42
N ASN A 922 21.33 31.31 21.13
CA ASN A 922 21.94 32.10 20.05
C ASN A 922 21.22 33.45 19.93
N THR A 923 21.97 34.55 19.76
CA THR A 923 21.39 35.90 19.76
C THR A 923 21.76 36.74 18.54
N LYS A 924 20.84 37.60 18.10
CA LYS A 924 21.05 38.55 17.00
C LYS A 924 20.53 39.93 17.36
N LYS A 925 21.33 40.97 17.11
CA LYS A 925 20.89 42.37 17.24
C LYS A 925 20.40 42.90 15.90
N ILE A 926 19.27 43.61 15.89
CA ILE A 926 18.71 44.25 14.70
C ILE A 926 18.47 45.73 14.99
N LYS A 927 18.83 46.59 14.02
CA LYS A 927 18.51 48.02 14.05
C LYS A 927 17.30 48.27 13.15
N HIS A 928 16.33 49.02 13.65
CA HIS A 928 15.11 49.35 12.93
C HIS A 928 14.85 50.85 13.02
N SER A 929 14.65 51.52 11.88
CA SER A 929 14.41 52.97 11.83
C SER A 929 13.23 53.29 10.94
N PHE A 930 12.40 54.24 11.36
CA PHE A 930 11.24 54.70 10.59
C PHE A 930 10.90 56.16 10.91
N ARG A 931 10.18 56.82 10.01
CA ARG A 931 9.68 58.20 10.18
C ARG A 931 8.16 58.20 10.24
N VAL A 932 7.59 59.02 11.11
CA VAL A 932 6.15 59.25 11.19
C VAL A 932 5.77 60.38 10.24
N ALA A 933 4.76 60.17 9.39
CA ALA A 933 4.29 61.19 8.45
C ALA A 933 3.77 62.44 9.18
N ASN A 934 3.86 63.59 8.51
CA ASN A 934 3.64 64.90 9.14
C ASN A 934 2.19 65.42 8.97
N ASN A 935 1.48 64.96 7.93
CA ASN A 935 0.18 65.53 7.52
C ASN A 935 -0.80 64.50 6.92
N LYS A 936 -0.58 63.22 7.20
CA LYS A 936 -1.28 62.13 6.53
C LYS A 936 -1.35 60.87 7.39
N PHE A 937 -2.51 60.24 7.41
CA PHE A 937 -2.76 58.92 7.98
C PHE A 937 -3.21 57.98 6.86
N TRP A 938 -2.74 56.74 6.86
CA TRP A 938 -3.23 55.70 5.97
C TRP A 938 -3.12 54.35 6.65
N ASP A 939 -3.89 53.38 6.18
CA ASP A 939 -3.69 51.98 6.53
C ASP A 939 -3.86 51.15 5.25
N GLU A 940 -2.87 50.32 4.98
CA GLU A 940 -2.87 49.34 3.87
C GLU A 940 -3.26 47.94 4.37
N PHE A 941 -3.60 47.83 5.66
CA PHE A 941 -4.09 46.60 6.27
C PHE A 941 -3.09 45.43 6.09
N GLU A 942 -1.79 45.74 6.18
CA GLU A 942 -0.73 44.73 6.29
C GLU A 942 -0.77 44.05 7.68
N THR A 943 -1.33 44.72 8.68
CA THR A 943 -1.45 44.32 10.10
C THR A 943 -2.65 45.05 10.73
N ASP A 944 -3.14 44.61 11.90
CA ASP A 944 -4.34 45.18 12.56
C ASP A 944 -4.05 46.30 13.56
N TRP A 945 -2.79 46.70 13.74
CA TRP A 945 -2.42 47.63 14.81
C TRP A 945 -2.95 49.06 14.66
N MET A 946 -3.37 49.47 13.47
CA MET A 946 -4.01 50.78 13.24
C MET A 946 -5.53 50.72 13.37
N VAL A 947 -6.07 49.55 13.70
CA VAL A 947 -7.48 49.30 13.86
C VAL A 947 -7.78 49.19 15.36
N SER A 948 -8.82 49.90 15.81
CA SER A 948 -9.31 49.81 17.18
C SER A 948 -10.39 48.75 17.34
N LYS A 949 -11.07 48.40 16.24
CA LYS A 949 -12.18 47.45 16.25
C LYS A 949 -12.27 46.70 14.92
N VAL A 950 -12.30 45.37 14.99
CA VAL A 950 -12.69 44.49 13.88
C VAL A 950 -13.89 43.66 14.32
N GLU A 951 -14.91 43.56 13.48
CA GLU A 951 -16.06 42.69 13.67
C GLU A 951 -16.33 41.97 12.35
N ASN A 952 -16.36 40.63 12.34
CA ASN A 952 -16.65 39.81 11.16
C ASN A 952 -15.79 40.12 9.91
N VAL A 953 -14.60 40.69 10.10
CA VAL A 953 -13.60 40.90 9.05
C VAL A 953 -12.24 40.30 9.44
N ILE A 954 -11.46 39.91 8.44
CA ILE A 954 -10.04 39.56 8.56
C ILE A 954 -9.19 40.61 7.85
N ILE A 955 -8.01 40.86 8.39
CA ILE A 955 -6.99 41.74 7.82
C ILE A 955 -5.88 40.86 7.25
N GLU A 956 -5.99 40.52 5.96
CA GLU A 956 -5.03 39.67 5.23
C GLU A 956 -4.99 40.07 3.75
N ASN A 957 -3.97 40.86 3.38
CA ASN A 957 -3.88 41.51 2.07
C ASN A 957 -5.13 42.37 1.79
N GLY A 958 -5.40 43.33 2.68
CA GLY A 958 -6.65 44.10 2.75
C GLY A 958 -7.63 43.57 3.79
N VAL A 959 -8.67 44.36 4.08
CA VAL A 959 -9.80 43.96 4.93
C VAL A 959 -10.81 43.19 4.10
N LYS A 960 -11.19 42.01 4.57
CA LYS A 960 -12.17 41.13 3.91
C LYS A 960 -13.18 40.65 4.95
N LEU A 961 -14.37 40.26 4.55
CA LEU A 961 -15.26 39.51 5.43
C LEU A 961 -14.57 38.22 5.88
N VAL A 962 -14.70 37.89 7.16
CA VAL A 962 -14.29 36.57 7.65
C VAL A 962 -15.05 35.55 6.82
N ASN A 963 -14.34 34.70 6.07
CA ASN A 963 -14.97 33.62 5.37
C ASN A 963 -15.47 32.63 6.43
N VAL A 964 -16.73 32.73 6.81
CA VAL A 964 -17.36 31.79 7.75
C VAL A 964 -17.71 30.55 6.92
N PRO A 965 -16.93 29.47 6.99
CA PRO A 965 -17.19 28.30 6.16
C PRO A 965 -18.52 27.68 6.58
N SER A 966 -19.19 27.03 5.63
CA SER A 966 -20.28 26.15 6.01
C SER A 966 -19.75 25.03 6.92
N ILE A 967 -20.49 24.71 7.99
CA ILE A 967 -20.14 23.62 8.89
C ILE A 967 -20.80 22.35 8.36
N ARG A 968 -20.02 21.34 8.01
CA ARG A 968 -20.52 20.04 7.55
C ARG A 968 -20.45 19.02 8.67
N LEU A 969 -21.59 18.48 9.04
CA LEU A 969 -21.75 17.47 10.08
C LEU A 969 -22.15 16.13 9.47
N ILE A 970 -21.48 15.07 9.87
CA ILE A 970 -21.85 13.67 9.57
C ILE A 970 -22.76 13.18 10.71
N PRO A 971 -23.78 12.35 10.44
CA PRO A 971 -24.65 11.84 11.48
C PRO A 971 -23.89 10.94 12.47
N THR A 972 -24.21 11.07 13.76
CA THR A 972 -23.74 10.21 14.85
C THR A 972 -24.55 8.91 14.96
N LYS A 973 -25.77 8.88 14.41
CA LYS A 973 -26.60 7.68 14.25
C LYS A 973 -27.38 7.77 12.95
N ASP A 974 -27.59 6.63 12.28
CA ASP A 974 -28.54 6.53 11.17
C ASP A 974 -29.29 5.20 11.17
N ALA A 975 -30.52 5.22 10.68
CA ALA A 975 -31.36 4.03 10.67
C ALA A 975 -32.45 4.10 9.61
N ILE A 976 -32.85 2.93 9.10
CA ILE A 976 -34.11 2.75 8.38
C ILE A 976 -35.17 2.29 9.38
N THR A 977 -36.33 2.93 9.35
CA THR A 977 -37.52 2.43 10.05
C THR A 977 -38.64 2.10 9.06
N SER A 978 -39.41 1.05 9.41
CA SER A 978 -40.44 0.46 8.58
C SER A 978 -41.55 -0.18 9.41
N PRO A 979 -42.81 -0.27 8.94
CA PRO A 979 -43.84 -1.04 9.64
C PRO A 979 -43.46 -2.53 9.72
N PHE A 980 -42.69 -3.03 8.74
CA PHE A 980 -42.17 -4.39 8.73
C PHE A 980 -40.84 -4.46 9.49
N THR A 981 -40.78 -5.34 10.49
CA THR A 981 -39.59 -5.54 11.33
C THR A 981 -38.34 -5.89 10.51
N SER A 982 -38.48 -6.62 9.40
CA SER A 982 -37.39 -7.02 8.50
C SER A 982 -36.69 -5.87 7.77
N TYR A 983 -37.31 -4.69 7.67
CA TYR A 983 -36.72 -3.51 7.04
C TYR A 983 -36.20 -2.47 8.05
N ARG A 984 -36.32 -2.75 9.36
CA ARG A 984 -35.77 -1.88 10.40
C ARG A 984 -34.29 -2.22 10.60
N SER A 985 -33.41 -1.25 10.42
CA SER A 985 -31.96 -1.49 10.57
C SER A 985 -31.21 -0.21 10.86
N GLY A 986 -30.34 -0.24 11.89
CA GLY A 986 -29.34 0.79 12.17
C GLY A 986 -27.92 0.37 11.78
N SER A 987 -27.78 -0.80 11.14
CA SER A 987 -26.51 -1.37 10.65
C SER A 987 -26.49 -1.55 9.13
N SER A 988 -27.51 -1.03 8.44
CA SER A 988 -27.62 -1.11 6.99
C SER A 988 -26.55 -0.27 6.31
N ARG A 989 -25.94 -0.81 5.23
CA ARG A 989 -24.95 -0.08 4.42
C ARG A 989 -25.57 1.06 3.61
N GLU A 990 -26.90 1.10 3.51
CA GLU A 990 -27.69 2.13 2.85
C GLU A 990 -28.89 2.55 3.72
N ILE A 991 -29.35 3.78 3.53
CA ILE A 991 -30.58 4.32 4.12
C ILE A 991 -31.58 4.59 3.01
N SER A 992 -32.87 4.43 3.26
CA SER A 992 -33.87 4.47 2.19
C SER A 992 -35.13 5.23 2.59
N VAL A 993 -35.78 5.85 1.61
CA VAL A 993 -37.04 6.58 1.79
C VAL A 993 -37.99 6.22 0.65
N GLY A 994 -39.25 5.95 0.97
CA GLY A 994 -40.30 5.69 -0.03
C GLY A 994 -41.04 4.36 0.17
N TYR A 995 -41.36 3.71 -0.94
CA TYR A 995 -42.04 2.42 -1.05
C TYR A 995 -43.35 2.37 -0.23
N PHE A 996 -44.42 3.04 -0.67
CA PHE A 996 -45.70 3.12 0.05
C PHE A 996 -45.59 3.60 1.50
N ASN A 997 -44.71 4.57 1.78
CA ASN A 997 -44.43 5.00 3.15
C ASN A 997 -44.01 3.84 4.06
N ARG A 998 -43.34 2.83 3.51
CA ARG A 998 -42.79 1.71 4.28
C ARG A 998 -41.34 1.94 4.66
N LEU A 999 -40.64 2.85 3.99
CA LEU A 999 -39.23 3.16 4.28
C LEU A 999 -39.11 4.62 4.70
N ARG A 1000 -38.58 4.83 5.90
CA ARG A 1000 -38.21 6.14 6.44
C ARG A 1000 -36.78 6.07 6.95
N THR A 1001 -36.08 7.18 6.83
CA THR A 1001 -34.70 7.32 7.30
C THR A 1001 -34.67 8.18 8.55
N LEU A 1002 -33.91 7.75 9.57
CA LEU A 1002 -33.64 8.49 10.80
C LEU A 1002 -32.17 8.90 10.80
N LEU A 1003 -31.87 10.13 11.18
CA LEU A 1003 -30.50 10.66 11.28
C LEU A 1003 -30.35 11.45 12.58
N GLU A 1004 -29.27 11.24 13.33
CA GLU A 1004 -28.90 12.08 14.48
C GLU A 1004 -27.61 12.83 14.16
N PHE A 1005 -27.55 14.14 14.41
CA PHE A 1005 -26.35 14.96 14.30
C PHE A 1005 -26.06 15.63 15.63
N LYS A 1006 -24.78 15.78 15.99
CA LYS A 1006 -24.34 16.57 17.15
C LYS A 1006 -23.86 17.94 16.68
N LEU A 1007 -24.53 19.01 17.11
CA LEU A 1007 -24.10 20.37 16.82
C LEU A 1007 -22.84 20.71 17.65
N PRO A 1008 -21.84 21.41 17.10
CA PRO A 1008 -20.68 21.87 17.86
C PRO A 1008 -21.11 22.77 19.03
N SER A 1009 -20.48 22.60 20.19
CA SER A 1009 -20.70 23.52 21.32
C SER A 1009 -20.24 24.95 21.03
N SER A 1010 -19.32 25.11 20.06
CA SER A 1010 -18.82 26.39 19.55
C SER A 1010 -19.66 26.98 18.41
N LEU A 1011 -20.82 26.39 18.08
CA LEU A 1011 -21.67 26.89 17.01
C LEU A 1011 -22.15 28.31 17.32
N SER A 1012 -21.90 29.26 16.42
CA SER A 1012 -22.37 30.63 16.60
C SER A 1012 -23.89 30.71 16.42
N PRO A 1013 -24.62 31.51 17.25
CA PRO A 1013 -26.03 31.81 17.03
C PRO A 1013 -26.35 32.46 15.67
N SER A 1014 -25.33 32.94 14.96
CA SER A 1014 -25.47 33.55 13.63
C SER A 1014 -25.83 32.55 12.53
N TYR A 1015 -25.56 31.25 12.71
CA TYR A 1015 -25.98 30.21 11.77
C TYR A 1015 -27.48 29.95 11.92
N LYS A 1016 -28.27 30.45 10.96
CA LYS A 1016 -29.74 30.31 10.95
C LYS A 1016 -30.27 29.42 9.83
N GLN A 1017 -29.40 28.98 8.91
CA GLN A 1017 -29.78 28.20 7.75
C GLN A 1017 -29.04 26.86 7.74
N ALA A 1018 -29.70 25.80 7.31
CA ALA A 1018 -29.11 24.48 7.15
C ALA A 1018 -29.65 23.79 5.90
N LYS A 1019 -28.92 22.82 5.38
CA LYS A 1019 -29.40 21.91 4.33
C LYS A 1019 -28.86 20.50 4.56
N LEU A 1020 -29.65 19.51 4.20
CA LEU A 1020 -29.27 18.10 4.23
C LEU A 1020 -28.86 17.65 2.83
N ILE A 1021 -27.73 16.98 2.73
CA ILE A 1021 -27.19 16.44 1.47
C ILE A 1021 -27.14 14.91 1.57
N LEU A 1022 -27.74 14.24 0.59
CA LEU A 1022 -27.80 12.79 0.50
C LEU A 1022 -27.29 12.33 -0.86
N LYS A 1023 -26.36 11.37 -0.89
CA LYS A 1023 -25.85 10.80 -2.14
C LYS A 1023 -26.65 9.55 -2.51
N THR A 1024 -27.25 9.53 -3.70
CA THR A 1024 -28.14 8.45 -4.11
C THR A 1024 -27.38 7.27 -4.71
N ILE A 1025 -27.67 6.05 -4.24
CA ILE A 1025 -27.12 4.76 -4.72
C ILE A 1025 -27.94 4.25 -5.90
N LYS A 1026 -29.27 4.24 -5.76
CA LYS A 1026 -30.21 3.76 -6.77
C LYS A 1026 -31.60 4.37 -6.54
N THR A 1027 -32.36 4.46 -7.62
CA THR A 1027 -33.78 4.82 -7.62
C THR A 1027 -34.59 3.62 -8.10
N GLU A 1028 -35.59 3.22 -7.32
CA GLU A 1028 -36.61 2.25 -7.72
C GLU A 1028 -37.85 3.00 -8.20
N SER A 1029 -38.43 2.53 -9.30
CA SER A 1029 -39.61 3.15 -9.95
C SER A 1029 -39.38 4.63 -10.34
N ALA A 1030 -38.28 4.91 -11.05
CA ALA A 1030 -37.87 6.26 -11.45
C ALA A 1030 -38.93 7.05 -12.26
N GLY A 1031 -39.88 6.36 -12.90
CA GLY A 1031 -41.01 6.97 -13.62
C GLY A 1031 -42.09 7.58 -12.71
N SER A 1032 -42.06 7.32 -11.40
CA SER A 1032 -42.92 7.96 -10.41
C SER A 1032 -42.19 9.10 -9.70
N SER A 1033 -42.92 10.14 -9.28
CA SER A 1033 -42.40 11.21 -8.42
C SER A 1033 -42.81 11.00 -6.95
N MET A 1034 -42.03 11.53 -6.02
CA MET A 1034 -42.33 11.48 -4.58
C MET A 1034 -41.81 12.73 -3.89
N VAL A 1035 -42.60 13.34 -3.00
CA VAL A 1035 -42.07 14.39 -2.11
C VAL A 1035 -41.58 13.76 -0.81
N TYR A 1036 -40.32 14.00 -0.47
CA TYR A 1036 -39.69 13.66 0.80
C TYR A 1036 -39.82 14.82 1.78
N ASN A 1037 -40.50 14.58 2.89
CA ASN A 1037 -40.62 15.50 4.00
C ASN A 1037 -39.57 15.15 5.06
N VAL A 1038 -38.89 16.17 5.59
CA VAL A 1038 -37.95 16.04 6.69
C VAL A 1038 -38.61 16.61 7.94
N TYR A 1039 -38.67 15.83 9.01
CA TYR A 1039 -39.24 16.20 10.31
C TYR A 1039 -38.16 16.16 11.39
N VAL A 1040 -38.34 16.94 12.46
CA VAL A 1040 -37.50 16.86 13.66
C VAL A 1040 -38.13 15.87 14.64
N LEU A 1041 -37.35 14.90 15.11
CA LEU A 1041 -37.79 13.91 16.11
C LEU A 1041 -37.72 14.52 17.52
N LYS A 1042 -38.72 14.23 18.35
CA LYS A 1042 -38.79 14.67 19.75
C LYS A 1042 -38.11 13.69 20.71
N GLU A 1043 -38.14 12.40 20.39
CA GLU A 1043 -37.50 11.34 21.17
C GLU A 1043 -36.16 10.87 20.56
N ASP A 1044 -35.34 10.17 21.35
CA ASP A 1044 -34.11 9.51 20.87
C ASP A 1044 -34.44 8.17 20.19
N PHE A 1045 -33.53 7.67 19.37
CA PHE A 1045 -33.63 6.33 18.78
C PHE A 1045 -32.36 5.52 19.02
N SER A 1046 -32.55 4.20 19.14
CA SER A 1046 -31.47 3.21 19.18
C SER A 1046 -31.31 2.59 17.79
N GLU A 1047 -30.08 2.47 17.32
CA GLU A 1047 -29.76 1.75 16.06
C GLU A 1047 -29.99 0.24 16.21
N ASP A 1048 -29.90 -0.29 17.43
CA ASP A 1048 -30.11 -1.71 17.76
C ASP A 1048 -31.58 -2.06 18.01
N ASN A 1049 -32.40 -1.08 18.41
CA ASN A 1049 -33.81 -1.28 18.74
C ASN A 1049 -34.70 -0.19 18.13
N ILE A 1050 -34.97 -0.34 16.83
CA ILE A 1050 -35.70 0.64 16.03
C ILE A 1050 -37.22 0.38 16.07
N LYS A 1051 -37.98 1.40 16.44
CA LYS A 1051 -39.45 1.40 16.41
C LYS A 1051 -39.96 1.91 15.07
N TRP A 1052 -41.15 1.48 14.64
CA TRP A 1052 -41.79 2.05 13.44
C TRP A 1052 -42.27 3.49 13.66
N LYS A 1053 -42.88 3.72 14.83
CA LYS A 1053 -43.46 5.02 15.19
C LYS A 1053 -42.51 5.72 16.16
N TYR A 1054 -42.15 6.94 15.81
CA TYR A 1054 -41.47 7.90 16.67
C TYR A 1054 -42.31 9.18 16.74
N GLU A 1055 -42.22 9.91 17.84
CA GLU A 1055 -42.79 11.23 18.00
C GLU A 1055 -41.90 12.28 17.30
N TYR A 1056 -42.51 13.09 16.44
CA TYR A 1056 -41.85 14.17 15.71
C TYR A 1056 -42.74 15.42 15.66
N PHE A 1057 -42.16 16.57 15.33
CA PHE A 1057 -42.92 17.80 15.09
C PHE A 1057 -43.75 17.67 13.81
N LYS A 1058 -45.05 18.00 13.87
CA LYS A 1058 -45.99 17.80 12.75
C LYS A 1058 -45.62 18.60 11.50
N GLU A 1059 -45.01 19.76 11.67
CA GLU A 1059 -44.55 20.59 10.56
C GLU A 1059 -43.20 20.11 10.01
N PRO A 1060 -43.08 19.82 8.70
CA PRO A 1060 -41.80 19.44 8.10
C PRO A 1060 -40.85 20.63 8.05
N VAL A 1061 -39.61 20.40 8.46
CA VAL A 1061 -38.53 21.39 8.42
C VAL A 1061 -37.86 21.48 7.05
N GLY A 1062 -38.08 20.50 6.17
CA GLY A 1062 -37.56 20.50 4.80
C GLY A 1062 -38.41 19.65 3.87
N LYS A 1063 -38.37 19.97 2.57
CA LYS A 1063 -39.09 19.24 1.52
C LYS A 1063 -38.23 19.10 0.27
N TYR A 1064 -38.31 17.95 -0.39
CA TYR A 1064 -37.66 17.70 -1.68
C TYR A 1064 -38.57 16.89 -2.60
N LYS A 1065 -38.73 17.34 -3.85
CA LYS A 1065 -39.51 16.63 -4.87
C LYS A 1065 -38.55 15.74 -5.69
N ALA A 1066 -38.61 14.43 -5.46
CA ALA A 1066 -37.80 13.44 -6.14
C ALA A 1066 -38.47 13.00 -7.45
N GLU A 1067 -37.80 13.24 -8.58
CA GLU A 1067 -38.30 12.94 -9.93
C GLU A 1067 -37.18 12.35 -10.80
N GLY A 1068 -37.54 11.43 -11.70
CA GLY A 1068 -36.58 10.74 -12.57
C GLY A 1068 -35.61 9.83 -11.82
N ASP A 1069 -34.55 9.40 -12.52
CA ASP A 1069 -33.46 8.61 -11.95
C ASP A 1069 -32.45 9.52 -11.24
N LEU A 1070 -32.29 9.28 -9.93
CA LEU A 1070 -31.39 10.03 -9.06
C LEU A 1070 -30.06 9.32 -8.84
N LYS A 1071 -29.85 8.12 -9.39
CA LYS A 1071 -28.61 7.34 -9.22
C LYS A 1071 -27.35 8.19 -9.46
N GLY A 1072 -26.47 8.22 -8.45
CA GLY A 1072 -25.22 8.97 -8.48
C GLY A 1072 -25.34 10.49 -8.27
N LYS A 1073 -26.54 11.04 -8.14
CA LYS A 1073 -26.80 12.46 -7.91
C LYS A 1073 -26.90 12.79 -6.42
N ASP A 1074 -26.65 14.06 -6.10
CA ASP A 1074 -26.82 14.63 -4.77
C ASP A 1074 -28.25 15.16 -4.62
N VAL A 1075 -28.94 14.71 -3.59
CA VAL A 1075 -30.23 15.26 -3.15
C VAL A 1075 -29.95 16.29 -2.07
N ILE A 1076 -30.27 17.54 -2.34
CA ILE A 1076 -30.03 18.69 -1.45
C ILE A 1076 -31.38 19.21 -0.95
N ILE A 1077 -31.59 19.15 0.36
CA ILE A 1077 -32.85 19.53 1.02
C ILE A 1077 -32.60 20.72 1.95
N PRO A 1078 -33.07 21.94 1.62
CA PRO A 1078 -33.01 23.07 2.54
C PRO A 1078 -33.84 22.79 3.81
N LEU A 1079 -33.32 23.14 4.98
CA LEU A 1079 -33.93 22.91 6.28
C LEU A 1079 -34.12 24.20 7.08
N LYS A 1080 -35.29 24.34 7.73
CA LYS A 1080 -35.59 25.36 8.74
C LYS A 1080 -35.48 24.74 10.13
N LEU A 1081 -34.29 24.81 10.73
CA LEU A 1081 -33.98 24.21 12.04
C LEU A 1081 -33.72 25.28 13.10
N ASN A 1082 -34.07 24.97 14.35
CA ASN A 1082 -33.56 25.71 15.51
C ASN A 1082 -32.19 25.12 15.90
N LEU A 1083 -31.11 25.85 15.59
CA LEU A 1083 -29.74 25.38 15.76
C LEU A 1083 -29.19 25.81 17.13
N ILE A 1084 -29.34 24.94 18.14
CA ILE A 1084 -28.86 25.21 19.50
C ILE A 1084 -27.46 24.60 19.68
N PRO A 1085 -26.43 25.39 20.00
CA PRO A 1085 -25.06 24.89 20.15
C PRO A 1085 -24.95 23.74 21.15
N GLY A 1086 -24.13 22.74 20.81
CA GLY A 1086 -23.89 21.55 21.66
C GLY A 1086 -25.07 20.56 21.75
N LYS A 1087 -26.26 20.89 21.25
CA LYS A 1087 -27.43 20.00 21.25
C LYS A 1087 -27.42 19.06 20.05
N LYS A 1088 -28.19 17.97 20.17
CA LYS A 1088 -28.40 17.01 19.10
C LYS A 1088 -29.60 17.44 18.25
N VAL A 1089 -29.49 17.26 16.94
CA VAL A 1089 -30.60 17.39 15.99
C VAL A 1089 -30.92 16.01 15.45
N ARG A 1090 -32.16 15.57 15.59
CA ARG A 1090 -32.63 14.28 15.08
C ARG A 1090 -33.65 14.51 14.00
N LEU A 1091 -33.41 13.93 12.83
CA LEU A 1091 -34.22 14.10 11.63
C LEU A 1091 -34.87 12.77 11.25
N MET A 1092 -36.12 12.83 10.78
CA MET A 1092 -36.79 11.74 10.09
C MET A 1092 -37.14 12.19 8.69
N ILE A 1093 -36.72 11.42 7.69
CA ILE A 1093 -37.10 11.62 6.29
C ILE A 1093 -38.19 10.60 5.96
N ALA A 1094 -39.34 11.10 5.52
CA ALA A 1094 -40.49 10.27 5.19
C ALA A 1094 -41.15 10.72 3.88
N PRO A 1095 -41.70 9.78 3.09
CA PRO A 1095 -42.46 10.14 1.90
C PRO A 1095 -43.81 10.76 2.29
N SER A 1096 -44.28 11.68 1.45
CA SER A 1096 -45.57 12.38 1.59
C SER A 1096 -46.75 11.63 0.99
N SER A 1097 -46.50 10.64 0.13
CA SER A 1097 -47.54 9.89 -0.58
C SER A 1097 -47.19 8.40 -0.69
N ASN A 1098 -48.18 7.59 -1.06
CA ASN A 1098 -48.04 6.14 -1.15
C ASN A 1098 -47.91 5.71 -2.62
N ASN A 1099 -46.68 5.48 -3.09
CA ASN A 1099 -46.42 4.87 -4.40
C ASN A 1099 -45.16 3.98 -4.38
N TYR A 1100 -44.85 3.33 -5.51
CA TYR A 1100 -43.74 2.37 -5.64
C TYR A 1100 -42.33 2.99 -5.68
N ARG A 1101 -42.19 4.32 -5.67
CA ARG A 1101 -40.86 4.96 -5.71
C ARG A 1101 -40.13 4.75 -4.39
N ALA A 1102 -38.88 4.29 -4.47
CA ALA A 1102 -37.96 4.25 -3.34
C ALA A 1102 -36.59 4.75 -3.79
N ASP A 1103 -36.03 5.71 -3.05
CA ASP A 1103 -34.66 6.15 -3.26
C ASP A 1103 -33.79 5.62 -2.12
N HIS A 1104 -32.64 5.07 -2.50
CA HIS A 1104 -31.65 4.50 -1.59
C HIS A 1104 -30.42 5.40 -1.60
N PHE A 1105 -29.95 5.76 -0.41
CA PHE A 1105 -28.85 6.67 -0.17
C PHE A 1105 -27.76 5.98 0.63
N TYR A 1106 -26.55 6.52 0.53
CA TYR A 1106 -25.43 6.05 1.34
C TYR A 1106 -25.68 6.33 2.84
N SER A 1107 -25.32 5.35 3.69
CA SER A 1107 -25.32 5.45 5.15
C SER A 1107 -24.10 6.21 5.68
N ARG A 1108 -24.07 6.48 6.99
CA ARG A 1108 -22.95 7.14 7.69
C ARG A 1108 -21.62 6.40 7.58
N GLU A 1109 -21.67 5.08 7.37
CA GLU A 1109 -20.50 4.21 7.23
C GLU A 1109 -19.92 4.19 5.79
N SER A 1110 -20.47 5.00 4.89
CA SER A 1110 -20.03 5.10 3.49
C SER A 1110 -18.93 6.15 3.28
N LEU A 1111 -18.25 6.08 2.12
CA LEU A 1111 -17.37 7.15 1.61
C LEU A 1111 -18.15 8.44 1.26
N TYR A 1112 -19.47 8.35 1.11
CA TYR A 1112 -20.36 9.47 0.80
C TYR A 1112 -21.50 9.57 1.83
N PRO A 1113 -21.19 9.81 3.11
CA PRO A 1113 -22.21 9.80 4.16
C PRO A 1113 -23.21 10.95 4.00
N PRO A 1114 -24.39 10.87 4.62
CA PRO A 1114 -25.30 12.01 4.75
C PRO A 1114 -24.59 13.20 5.41
N VAL A 1115 -24.85 14.42 4.93
CA VAL A 1115 -24.23 15.63 5.49
C VAL A 1115 -25.29 16.65 5.85
N LEU A 1116 -25.29 17.10 7.11
CA LEU A 1116 -25.98 18.31 7.52
C LEU A 1116 -25.01 19.49 7.38
N GLU A 1117 -25.26 20.36 6.40
CA GLU A 1117 -24.46 21.55 6.14
C GLU A 1117 -25.15 22.79 6.73
N LEU A 1118 -24.51 23.43 7.72
CA LEU A 1118 -24.96 24.67 8.34
C LEU A 1118 -24.35 25.85 7.58
N LEU A 1119 -25.18 26.82 7.21
CA LEU A 1119 -24.79 27.97 6.39
C LEU A 1119 -24.70 29.25 7.25
N PRO A 1120 -23.70 30.11 7.00
CA PRO A 1120 -23.61 31.42 7.66
C PRO A 1120 -24.77 32.35 7.23
N PRO A 1121 -25.03 33.45 7.96
CA PRO A 1121 -26.09 34.40 7.59
C PRO A 1121 -25.77 35.16 6.29
N VAL A 1122 -26.80 35.63 5.58
CA VAL A 1122 -26.68 36.52 4.40
C VAL A 1122 -27.76 37.62 4.53
N PRO A 1123 -27.47 38.91 4.32
CA PRO A 1123 -26.15 39.46 4.02
C PRO A 1123 -25.17 39.30 5.18
N MET A 1124 -23.91 39.06 4.84
CA MET A 1124 -22.81 39.10 5.80
C MET A 1124 -22.33 40.53 5.90
N GLU A 1125 -22.19 41.03 7.12
CA GLU A 1125 -21.65 42.35 7.40
C GLU A 1125 -20.42 42.24 8.29
N GLY A 1126 -19.41 43.02 7.95
CA GLY A 1126 -18.19 43.15 8.73
C GLY A 1126 -17.75 44.59 8.85
N ILE A 1127 -17.23 44.95 10.01
CA ILE A 1127 -16.87 46.31 10.38
C ILE A 1127 -15.39 46.36 10.73
N VAL A 1128 -14.70 47.38 10.22
CA VAL A 1128 -13.36 47.76 10.66
C VAL A 1128 -13.39 49.23 11.07
N ILE A 1129 -12.83 49.57 12.24
CA ILE A 1129 -12.71 50.95 12.73
C ILE A 1129 -11.24 51.25 13.04
N SER A 1130 -10.71 52.34 12.51
CA SER A 1130 -9.34 52.80 12.81
C SER A 1130 -9.17 53.13 14.29
N LYS A 1131 -7.92 53.22 14.75
CA LYS A 1131 -7.56 53.94 15.97
C LYS A 1131 -7.88 55.43 15.81
N LEU A 1132 -7.92 56.13 16.94
CA LEU A 1132 -8.14 57.56 16.99
C LEU A 1132 -7.02 58.28 16.21
N ILE A 1133 -7.42 59.14 15.28
CA ILE A 1133 -6.54 59.98 14.46
C ILE A 1133 -6.67 61.41 14.99
N GLU A 1134 -5.56 62.00 15.44
CA GLU A 1134 -5.50 63.33 16.03
C GLU A 1134 -4.59 64.25 15.20
N ILE A 1135 -5.10 65.42 14.80
CA ILE A 1135 -4.33 66.45 14.08
C ILE A 1135 -3.99 67.63 15.00
N GLY A 1136 -3.05 68.48 14.57
CA GLY A 1136 -2.65 69.67 15.33
C GLY A 1136 -3.82 70.64 15.53
N LYS A 1137 -3.80 71.43 16.61
CA LYS A 1137 -4.88 72.38 16.94
C LYS A 1137 -5.22 73.35 15.79
N ASN A 1138 -4.21 73.77 15.02
CA ASN A 1138 -4.38 74.70 13.91
C ASN A 1138 -4.59 74.00 12.56
N ASP A 1139 -4.43 72.68 12.49
CA ASP A 1139 -4.52 71.91 11.26
C ASP A 1139 -5.99 71.73 10.83
N ARG A 1140 -6.22 71.57 9.52
CA ARG A 1140 -7.55 71.31 8.94
C ARG A 1140 -7.53 70.07 8.08
N TRP A 1141 -8.56 69.22 8.19
CA TRP A 1141 -8.75 68.08 7.30
C TRP A 1141 -8.77 68.52 5.83
N ASN A 1142 -8.46 67.59 4.93
CA ASN A 1142 -8.36 67.89 3.50
C ASN A 1142 -9.12 66.87 2.67
N LYS A 1143 -8.62 65.65 2.56
CA LYS A 1143 -9.16 64.66 1.61
C LYS A 1143 -9.16 63.26 2.19
N PHE A 1144 -10.22 62.52 1.91
CA PHE A 1144 -10.31 61.07 2.13
C PHE A 1144 -10.08 60.30 0.83
N ILE A 1145 -9.33 59.21 0.90
CA ILE A 1145 -9.03 58.31 -0.23
C ILE A 1145 -9.21 56.86 0.22
N CYS A 1146 -9.76 56.01 -0.64
CA CYS A 1146 -9.82 54.57 -0.42
C CYS A 1146 -9.62 53.77 -1.70
N ASP A 1147 -9.18 52.52 -1.55
CA ASP A 1147 -9.08 51.52 -2.61
C ASP A 1147 -9.89 50.29 -2.21
N VAL A 1148 -10.89 49.94 -3.01
CA VAL A 1148 -11.83 48.85 -2.76
C VAL A 1148 -11.99 47.97 -4.00
N ASP A 1149 -12.13 46.67 -3.78
CA ASP A 1149 -12.52 45.67 -4.78
C ASP A 1149 -13.88 45.09 -4.38
N THR A 1150 -14.89 45.30 -5.22
CA THR A 1150 -16.28 44.91 -4.93
C THR A 1150 -16.82 43.99 -6.04
N PRO A 1151 -16.59 42.67 -5.95
CA PRO A 1151 -17.21 41.68 -6.83
C PRO A 1151 -18.75 41.78 -6.82
N SER A 1152 -19.40 41.31 -7.90
CA SER A 1152 -20.87 41.38 -8.04
C SER A 1152 -21.62 40.78 -6.84
N GLY A 1153 -22.46 41.61 -6.19
CA GLY A 1153 -23.21 41.26 -4.98
C GLY A 1153 -22.54 41.65 -3.66
N THR A 1154 -21.50 42.49 -3.71
CA THR A 1154 -20.79 43.00 -2.52
C THR A 1154 -20.69 44.53 -2.52
N GLU A 1155 -20.48 45.13 -1.34
CA GLU A 1155 -20.36 46.59 -1.15
C GLU A 1155 -19.38 46.93 -0.01
N VAL A 1156 -18.71 48.09 -0.08
CA VAL A 1156 -17.98 48.70 1.04
C VAL A 1156 -18.51 50.11 1.29
N LYS A 1157 -18.98 50.40 2.50
CA LYS A 1157 -19.41 51.73 2.95
C LYS A 1157 -18.40 52.32 3.93
N ILE A 1158 -17.96 53.55 3.69
CA ILE A 1158 -17.04 54.27 4.58
C ILE A 1158 -17.80 55.37 5.33
N SER A 1159 -17.54 55.51 6.62
CA SER A 1159 -18.02 56.61 7.46
C SER A 1159 -16.85 57.20 8.27
N ILE A 1160 -16.90 58.50 8.56
CA ILE A 1160 -15.98 59.18 9.49
C ILE A 1160 -16.72 59.37 10.82
N LEU A 1161 -16.09 58.94 11.90
CA LEU A 1161 -16.62 59.03 13.25
C LEU A 1161 -15.83 60.04 14.08
N GLY A 1162 -16.46 60.64 15.09
CA GLY A 1162 -15.77 61.43 16.11
C GLY A 1162 -15.10 60.58 17.19
N GLU A 1163 -14.51 61.23 18.20
CA GLU A 1163 -13.80 60.55 19.30
C GLU A 1163 -14.73 59.58 20.06
N GLY A 1164 -15.98 60.00 20.31
CA GLY A 1164 -17.02 59.23 21.00
C GLY A 1164 -17.65 58.11 20.15
N GLY A 1165 -17.41 58.09 18.84
CA GLY A 1165 -17.93 57.09 17.91
C GLY A 1165 -19.22 57.51 17.18
N GLU A 1166 -19.72 58.72 17.42
CA GLU A 1166 -20.77 59.37 16.63
C GLU A 1166 -20.35 59.54 15.17
N THR A 1167 -21.29 59.37 14.24
CA THR A 1167 -21.02 59.52 12.80
C THR A 1167 -21.04 61.00 12.41
N LEU A 1168 -19.89 61.52 11.96
CA LEU A 1168 -19.73 62.90 11.49
C LEU A 1168 -20.04 63.02 10.00
N LEU A 1169 -19.57 62.03 9.21
CA LEU A 1169 -19.88 61.90 7.79
C LEU A 1169 -20.16 60.44 7.46
N ASP A 1170 -21.23 60.18 6.71
CA ASP A 1170 -21.60 58.83 6.27
C ASP A 1170 -21.43 58.67 4.75
N ASN A 1171 -21.19 57.44 4.30
CA ASN A 1171 -21.02 57.06 2.89
C ASN A 1171 -19.98 57.89 2.12
N VAL A 1172 -18.84 58.17 2.76
CA VAL A 1172 -17.75 58.97 2.22
C VAL A 1172 -17.15 58.31 0.98
N LYS A 1173 -17.04 59.06 -0.11
CA LYS A 1173 -16.53 58.56 -1.41
C LYS A 1173 -15.03 58.72 -1.54
N ASN A 1174 -14.43 57.87 -2.38
CA ASN A 1174 -13.02 58.00 -2.72
C ASN A 1174 -12.74 59.37 -3.34
N GLY A 1175 -11.83 60.12 -2.73
CA GLY A 1175 -11.42 61.45 -3.17
C GLY A 1175 -12.29 62.60 -2.65
N GLN A 1176 -13.21 62.35 -1.72
CA GLN A 1176 -14.07 63.38 -1.15
C GLN A 1176 -13.27 64.40 -0.32
N ASP A 1177 -13.59 65.68 -0.50
CA ASP A 1177 -13.14 66.78 0.37
C ASP A 1177 -13.89 66.71 1.70
N ILE A 1178 -13.14 66.77 2.79
CA ILE A 1178 -13.64 66.64 4.16
C ILE A 1178 -13.19 67.82 5.04
N SER A 1179 -12.73 68.91 4.42
CA SER A 1179 -12.20 70.10 5.11
C SER A 1179 -13.24 70.86 5.94
N THR A 1180 -14.52 70.54 5.77
CA THR A 1180 -15.64 71.08 6.56
C THR A 1180 -15.75 70.47 7.96
N LEU A 1181 -15.01 69.39 8.26
CA LEU A 1181 -14.97 68.79 9.59
C LEU A 1181 -14.20 69.68 10.58
N GLU A 1182 -14.82 70.03 11.70
CA GLU A 1182 -14.21 70.89 12.73
C GLU A 1182 -13.44 70.07 13.79
N GLU A 1183 -13.84 68.82 13.99
CA GLU A 1183 -13.30 67.90 14.99
C GLU A 1183 -11.83 67.61 14.74
N LYS A 1184 -10.96 67.77 15.75
CA LYS A 1184 -9.52 67.47 15.60
C LYS A 1184 -9.15 66.01 15.80
N LYS A 1185 -10.13 65.21 16.20
CA LYS A 1185 -9.97 63.80 16.55
C LYS A 1185 -11.08 62.99 15.93
N ILE A 1186 -10.72 62.04 15.07
CA ILE A 1186 -11.67 61.23 14.32
C ILE A 1186 -11.26 59.74 14.29
N LYS A 1187 -12.17 58.90 13.81
CA LYS A 1187 -11.90 57.50 13.44
C LYS A 1187 -12.51 57.24 12.06
N LEU A 1188 -11.92 56.32 11.31
CA LEU A 1188 -12.47 55.82 10.05
C LEU A 1188 -13.22 54.53 10.34
N LYS A 1189 -14.43 54.36 9.78
CA LYS A 1189 -15.21 53.12 9.84
C LYS A 1189 -15.47 52.64 8.43
N ALA A 1190 -15.20 51.36 8.16
CA ALA A 1190 -15.63 50.71 6.93
C ALA A 1190 -16.55 49.53 7.26
N THR A 1191 -17.66 49.44 6.53
CA THR A 1191 -18.65 48.37 6.62
C THR A 1191 -18.63 47.60 5.31
N LEU A 1192 -18.16 46.36 5.36
CA LEU A 1192 -18.10 45.42 4.25
C LEU A 1192 -19.40 44.61 4.24
N ILE A 1193 -20.03 44.47 3.09
CA ILE A 1193 -21.33 43.80 2.94
C ILE A 1193 -21.24 42.79 1.80
N SER A 1194 -21.75 41.58 2.02
CA SER A 1194 -21.91 40.57 0.96
C SER A 1194 -23.29 39.93 0.98
N SER A 1195 -23.96 39.93 -0.17
CA SER A 1195 -25.26 39.29 -0.38
C SER A 1195 -25.15 37.83 -0.84
N LYS A 1196 -23.94 37.27 -0.97
CA LYS A 1196 -23.69 35.91 -1.48
C LYS A 1196 -22.66 35.17 -0.63
N HIS A 1197 -22.89 33.88 -0.41
CA HIS A 1197 -21.91 33.02 0.27
C HIS A 1197 -20.61 32.91 -0.52
N GLY A 1198 -19.47 32.93 0.18
CA GLY A 1198 -18.14 32.68 -0.41
C GLY A 1198 -17.57 33.81 -1.26
N ILE A 1199 -18.24 34.97 -1.33
CA ILE A 1199 -17.78 36.18 -2.04
C ILE A 1199 -17.64 37.30 -1.01
N SER A 1200 -16.51 38.01 -1.02
CA SER A 1200 -16.22 39.12 -0.10
C SER A 1200 -15.77 40.35 -0.89
N PRO A 1201 -16.21 41.57 -0.52
CA PRO A 1201 -15.50 42.77 -0.93
C PRO A 1201 -14.14 42.85 -0.22
N VAL A 1202 -13.22 43.63 -0.76
CA VAL A 1202 -11.89 43.86 -0.18
C VAL A 1202 -11.65 45.36 -0.07
N LEU A 1203 -11.44 45.87 1.15
CA LEU A 1203 -10.87 47.22 1.35
C LEU A 1203 -9.36 47.08 1.41
N LYS A 1204 -8.66 47.50 0.35
CA LYS A 1204 -7.21 47.37 0.24
C LYS A 1204 -6.47 48.47 1.00
N LYS A 1205 -7.04 49.68 1.01
CA LYS A 1205 -6.43 50.84 1.66
C LYS A 1205 -7.48 51.88 2.01
N TRP A 1206 -7.27 52.59 3.11
CA TRP A 1206 -7.87 53.90 3.35
C TRP A 1206 -6.83 54.94 3.76
N GLU A 1207 -7.16 56.20 3.57
CA GLU A 1207 -6.22 57.29 3.73
C GLU A 1207 -6.95 58.60 4.00
N ILE A 1208 -6.39 59.39 4.91
CA ILE A 1208 -6.87 60.73 5.21
C ILE A 1208 -5.69 61.70 5.32
N SER A 1209 -5.88 62.90 4.78
CA SER A 1209 -4.87 63.96 4.79
C SER A 1209 -5.40 65.23 5.43
N TRP A 1210 -4.49 66.07 5.94
CA TRP A 1210 -4.78 67.40 6.48
C TRP A 1210 -3.75 68.42 6.01
N ARG A 1211 -4.13 69.69 6.03
CA ARG A 1211 -3.25 70.84 5.78
C ARG A 1211 -2.81 71.41 7.12
N LYS A 1212 -1.54 71.83 7.21
CA LYS A 1212 -1.07 72.55 8.39
C LYS A 1212 -1.73 73.91 8.45
N GLY A 1213 -2.20 74.29 9.63
CA GLY A 1213 -2.56 75.68 9.89
C GLY A 1213 -1.32 76.56 9.81
N GLY A 1214 -1.42 77.67 9.10
CA GLY A 1214 -0.40 78.72 9.12
C GLY A 1214 -0.16 79.25 10.52
#